data_AF-A0A0G1XHB8-F1
#
_entry.id   AF-A0A0G1XHB8-F1
#
_cell.length_a   1.000
_cell.length_b   1.000
_cell.length_c   1.000
_cell.angle_alpha   90.00
_cell.angle_beta   90.00
_cell.angle_gamma   90.00
#
_symmetry.space_group_name_H-M   'P 1'
#
loop_
_entity.id
_entity.type
_entity.pdbx_description
1 polymer ?
#
loop_
_entity_poly.entity_id
_entity_poly.type
_entity_poly.pdbx_seq_one_letter_code
_entity_poly.pdbx_strand_id
1 'polypeptide(L)'
;MHHSLGRLLSAFARGILVSLAVIVPVVAFPWTIDTLDLNKQVMTIGFVVLAVVAWLGAALVQKEVEIKQSWLYAPLVLFLISTSISGCVSLARYTSLVGQGGQEYTSILSQFVFVALFVVGVHVLTHRATQRHLWSVMVLAGSFVALLGSVVWFGWSLEVLPTNLIGTPDGFALYLLVMTVLGSGLWLTSGGDHDVLPSGVYGVVVRAAIGVTSLCTIAALIAIDYVMLWIVALVGVVVLFTFAFVRAREFTHPVRFVLPMLLFVVSLLFLFFPTVVANPFPTEVAPTFSNTWNITRQNLTDTSLLFGSGPGTFILNYAQYQPLELNATAFWDTRFDRGASHALTFLSTYGVVGAVSIAVFVALLFTLVLVRLIREHNHEEWKLIFAPFAAWLMIVVATFLYAQNFTLAFLFWIFSAVLATHVVDEAKVIVFSKSPRAGLLASFVFVVMAVGMLTTMFVTVSRYRAEVAFARAVAADIHGEDLDAIVGYLDHAASVNRWSDIAYRTLGNALLHKTAEVINDADADPDYVRSLIGAAINASARATELGPSNVANWELRGDIYREVAPLVSDADDFALASYEQAIALAPSNPRYHVSLARTYLVQASQLEALIEGNDADVASDAKTQYDAAVAQAALALNDAIALKSDYASALYYLAFVQERQGDLADAIQSMELVRASNPSDVGVSMQLALLYLRQGKNNLAKSELERAIAIVPNYANAYWYLASILEQEDDFDGALEALRVVAELNPDNTTVQNRIDQLKQGAVNDAIPEPIEETSGDVANGEIQPSEIVTP
;
A
#
# COMPACT_ATOMS: atom_id res chain seq x y z
N MET A 1 -30.50 -4.78 -42.60
CA MET A 1 -30.09 -3.76 -41.60
C MET A 1 -29.91 -4.33 -40.19
N HIS A 2 -30.85 -5.11 -39.64
CA HIS A 2 -30.68 -5.72 -38.30
C HIS A 2 -29.52 -6.73 -38.21
N HIS A 3 -29.37 -7.65 -39.19
CA HIS A 3 -28.23 -8.59 -39.19
C HIS A 3 -26.86 -7.92 -39.36
N SER A 4 -26.76 -6.81 -40.11
CA SER A 4 -25.49 -6.08 -40.29
C SER A 4 -25.07 -5.35 -39.00
N LEU A 5 -26.03 -4.76 -38.28
CA LEU A 5 -25.76 -4.08 -37.01
C LEU A 5 -25.32 -5.06 -35.92
N GLY A 6 -25.97 -6.23 -35.80
CA GLY A 6 -25.57 -7.24 -34.81
C GLY A 6 -24.14 -7.76 -35.02
N ARG A 7 -23.75 -8.04 -36.29
CA ARG A 7 -22.37 -8.46 -36.60
C ARG A 7 -21.35 -7.36 -36.28
N LEU A 8 -21.70 -6.09 -36.52
CA LEU A 8 -20.85 -4.95 -36.20
C LEU A 8 -20.64 -4.83 -34.70
N LEU A 9 -21.69 -4.99 -33.90
CA LEU A 9 -21.60 -4.99 -32.43
C LEU A 9 -20.73 -6.14 -31.89
N SER A 10 -20.88 -7.35 -32.42
CA SER A 10 -20.00 -8.47 -32.03
C SER A 10 -18.54 -8.24 -32.45
N ALA A 11 -18.29 -7.61 -33.60
CA ALA A 11 -16.95 -7.23 -34.03
C ALA A 11 -16.34 -6.13 -33.15
N PHE A 12 -17.17 -5.17 -32.73
CA PHE A 12 -16.78 -4.12 -31.79
C PHE A 12 -16.40 -4.71 -30.42
N ALA A 13 -17.21 -5.62 -29.88
CA ALA A 13 -16.87 -6.33 -28.63
C ALA A 13 -15.53 -7.08 -28.73
N ARG A 14 -15.26 -7.77 -29.85
CA ARG A 14 -13.96 -8.42 -30.11
C ARG A 14 -12.81 -7.40 -30.10
N GLY A 15 -12.98 -6.29 -30.82
CA GLY A 15 -11.99 -5.23 -30.88
C GLY A 15 -11.66 -4.66 -29.50
N ILE A 16 -12.68 -4.40 -28.67
CA ILE A 16 -12.51 -3.92 -27.29
C ILE A 16 -11.68 -4.90 -26.46
N LEU A 17 -12.01 -6.19 -26.47
CA LEU A 17 -11.29 -7.18 -25.67
C LEU A 17 -9.83 -7.35 -26.13
N VAL A 18 -9.56 -7.26 -27.43
CA VAL A 18 -8.19 -7.28 -27.97
C VAL A 18 -7.42 -6.03 -27.57
N SER A 19 -8.04 -4.84 -27.66
CA SER A 19 -7.43 -3.59 -27.20
C SER A 19 -7.11 -3.62 -25.72
N LEU A 20 -7.98 -4.20 -24.90
CA LEU A 20 -7.77 -4.29 -23.46
C LEU A 20 -6.50 -5.09 -23.11
N ALA A 21 -6.17 -6.11 -23.90
CA ALA A 21 -4.95 -6.91 -23.72
C ALA A 21 -3.65 -6.13 -23.97
N VAL A 22 -3.73 -4.97 -24.65
CA VAL A 22 -2.62 -4.02 -24.84
C VAL A 22 -2.66 -2.91 -23.79
N ILE A 23 -3.86 -2.40 -23.47
CA ILE A 23 -4.03 -1.25 -22.57
C ILE A 23 -3.65 -1.59 -21.13
N VAL A 24 -4.11 -2.72 -20.58
CA VAL A 24 -3.86 -3.07 -19.16
C VAL A 24 -2.37 -3.12 -18.79
N PRO A 25 -1.46 -3.74 -19.57
CA PRO A 25 -0.04 -3.73 -19.25
C PRO A 25 0.68 -2.40 -19.55
N VAL A 26 0.04 -1.45 -20.25
CA VAL A 26 0.68 -0.21 -20.74
C VAL A 26 0.14 1.06 -20.07
N VAL A 27 -1.07 1.03 -19.52
CA VAL A 27 -1.72 2.22 -18.97
C VAL A 27 -1.04 2.66 -17.67
N ALA A 28 -0.58 3.91 -17.67
CA ALA A 28 -0.16 4.66 -16.50
C ALA A 28 -0.50 6.14 -16.74
N PHE A 29 -1.32 6.73 -15.87
CA PHE A 29 -1.65 8.15 -15.93
C PHE A 29 -1.12 8.85 -14.68
N PRO A 30 -0.42 10.00 -14.82
CA PRO A 30 0.17 10.73 -13.70
C PRO A 30 -0.85 11.63 -12.97
N TRP A 31 -2.14 11.38 -13.15
CA TRP A 31 -3.20 12.24 -12.59
C TRP A 31 -3.71 11.76 -11.23
N THR A 32 -3.24 10.61 -10.76
CA THR A 32 -3.67 9.93 -9.52
C THR A 32 -2.44 9.56 -8.71
N ILE A 33 -2.57 9.41 -7.38
CA ILE A 33 -1.46 8.96 -6.52
C ILE A 33 -1.06 7.53 -6.88
N ASP A 34 -2.04 6.61 -6.93
CA ASP A 34 -1.81 5.33 -7.59
C ASP A 34 -1.85 5.51 -9.11
N THR A 35 -0.67 5.63 -9.71
CA THR A 35 -0.51 5.81 -11.16
C THR A 35 -0.76 4.53 -11.96
N LEU A 36 -0.91 3.36 -11.32
CA LEU A 36 -0.98 2.07 -12.00
C LEU A 36 -2.31 1.35 -11.76
N ASP A 37 -2.55 0.82 -10.56
CA ASP A 37 -3.58 -0.20 -10.34
C ASP A 37 -5.00 0.39 -10.43
N LEU A 38 -5.23 1.59 -9.89
CA LEU A 38 -6.46 2.34 -10.11
C LEU A 38 -6.71 2.64 -11.60
N ASN A 39 -5.70 3.12 -12.33
CA ASN A 39 -5.84 3.44 -13.76
C ASN A 39 -6.19 2.19 -14.57
N LYS A 40 -5.54 1.06 -14.27
CA LYS A 40 -5.83 -0.25 -14.88
C LYS A 40 -7.23 -0.73 -14.55
N GLN A 41 -7.68 -0.57 -13.31
CA GLN A 41 -9.04 -0.91 -12.89
C GLN A 41 -10.06 -0.09 -13.67
N VAL A 42 -9.94 1.24 -13.68
CA VAL A 42 -10.88 2.15 -14.38
C VAL A 42 -10.99 1.80 -15.86
N MET A 43 -9.86 1.61 -16.55
CA MET A 43 -9.85 1.21 -17.96
C MET A 43 -10.49 -0.16 -18.18
N THR A 44 -10.18 -1.13 -17.32
CA THR A 44 -10.75 -2.48 -17.42
C THR A 44 -12.26 -2.46 -17.25
N ILE A 45 -12.78 -1.74 -16.25
CA ILE A 45 -14.22 -1.61 -16.03
C ILE A 45 -14.87 -0.96 -17.25
N GLY A 46 -14.34 0.18 -17.74
CA GLY A 46 -14.89 0.89 -18.90
C GLY A 46 -14.98 -0.01 -20.14
N PHE A 47 -13.89 -0.70 -20.47
CA PHE A 47 -13.81 -1.57 -21.65
C PHE A 47 -14.69 -2.81 -21.50
N VAL A 48 -14.69 -3.46 -20.32
CA VAL A 48 -15.54 -4.64 -20.09
C VAL A 48 -17.01 -4.25 -20.17
N VAL A 49 -17.43 -3.13 -19.58
CA VAL A 49 -18.81 -2.62 -19.70
C VAL A 49 -19.19 -2.39 -21.16
N LEU A 50 -18.34 -1.72 -21.94
CA LEU A 50 -18.58 -1.52 -23.38
C LEU A 50 -18.67 -2.84 -24.15
N ALA A 51 -17.82 -3.82 -23.83
CA ALA A 51 -17.85 -5.14 -24.46
C ALA A 51 -19.14 -5.91 -24.11
N VAL A 52 -19.59 -5.86 -22.85
CA VAL A 52 -20.84 -6.50 -22.43
C VAL A 52 -22.04 -5.83 -23.09
N VAL A 53 -22.10 -4.49 -23.11
CA VAL A 53 -23.18 -3.74 -23.78
C VAL A 53 -23.23 -4.07 -25.28
N ALA A 54 -22.08 -4.13 -25.95
CA ALA A 54 -22.01 -4.50 -27.37
C ALA A 54 -22.46 -5.95 -27.60
N TRP A 55 -22.04 -6.88 -26.75
CA TRP A 55 -22.45 -8.29 -26.84
C TRP A 55 -23.96 -8.48 -26.60
N LEU A 56 -24.51 -7.88 -25.54
CA LEU A 56 -25.95 -7.93 -25.26
C LEU A 56 -26.78 -7.18 -26.31
N GLY A 57 -26.28 -6.04 -26.80
CA GLY A 57 -26.91 -5.28 -27.88
C GLY A 57 -26.98 -6.08 -29.18
N ALA A 58 -25.92 -6.83 -29.52
CA ALA A 58 -25.93 -7.75 -30.66
C ALA A 58 -27.04 -8.80 -30.52
N ALA A 59 -27.17 -9.39 -29.33
CA ALA A 59 -28.21 -10.38 -29.04
C ALA A 59 -29.63 -9.81 -29.15
N LEU A 60 -29.86 -8.59 -28.64
CA LEU A 60 -31.16 -7.93 -28.71
C LEU A 60 -31.55 -7.58 -30.15
N VAL A 61 -30.60 -7.08 -30.94
CA VAL A 61 -30.82 -6.71 -32.36
C VAL A 61 -31.09 -7.94 -33.22
N GLN A 62 -30.39 -9.05 -32.96
CA GLN A 62 -30.58 -10.32 -33.67
C GLN A 62 -31.80 -11.10 -33.17
N LYS A 63 -32.36 -10.73 -32.00
CA LYS A 63 -33.46 -11.43 -31.31
C LYS A 63 -33.16 -12.89 -30.96
N GLU A 64 -31.88 -13.21 -30.88
CA GLU A 64 -31.34 -14.50 -30.49
C GLU A 64 -30.13 -14.27 -29.61
N VAL A 65 -29.91 -15.12 -28.61
CA VAL A 65 -28.64 -15.17 -27.89
C VAL A 65 -28.07 -16.56 -27.98
N GLU A 66 -26.78 -16.61 -28.27
CA GLU A 66 -25.98 -17.83 -28.22
C GLU A 66 -25.45 -17.96 -26.80
N ILE A 67 -26.02 -18.87 -26.01
CA ILE A 67 -25.48 -19.19 -24.68
C ILE A 67 -24.71 -20.49 -24.79
N LYS A 68 -23.42 -20.40 -24.52
CA LYS A 68 -22.57 -21.56 -24.35
C LYS A 68 -22.75 -22.11 -22.94
N GLN A 69 -23.16 -23.37 -22.79
CA GLN A 69 -23.36 -24.00 -21.49
C GLN A 69 -22.08 -24.71 -21.04
N SER A 70 -21.74 -24.59 -19.76
CA SER A 70 -20.60 -25.31 -19.18
C SER A 70 -20.71 -25.38 -17.66
N TRP A 71 -20.17 -26.46 -17.09
CA TRP A 71 -19.95 -26.57 -15.66
C TRP A 71 -18.92 -25.58 -15.11
N LEU A 72 -18.13 -24.92 -15.99
CA LEU A 72 -17.18 -23.87 -15.59
C LEU A 72 -17.84 -22.67 -14.91
N TYR A 73 -19.11 -22.37 -15.22
CA TYR A 73 -19.79 -21.21 -14.62
C TYR A 73 -20.28 -21.46 -13.20
N ALA A 74 -20.55 -22.70 -12.80
CA ALA A 74 -21.05 -23.03 -11.47
C ALA A 74 -20.12 -22.60 -10.33
N PRO A 75 -18.81 -22.95 -10.33
CA PRO A 75 -17.89 -22.47 -9.30
C PRO A 75 -17.70 -20.95 -9.34
N LEU A 76 -17.82 -20.30 -10.52
CA LEU A 76 -17.73 -18.84 -10.62
C LEU A 76 -18.94 -18.13 -10.01
N VAL A 77 -20.15 -18.66 -10.18
CA VAL A 77 -21.35 -18.13 -9.53
C VAL A 77 -21.24 -18.28 -8.01
N LEU A 78 -20.80 -19.46 -7.52
CA LEU A 78 -20.55 -19.66 -6.09
C LEU A 78 -19.48 -18.70 -5.56
N PHE A 79 -18.41 -18.49 -6.33
CA PHE A 79 -17.37 -17.53 -6.00
C PHE A 79 -17.90 -16.10 -5.86
N LEU A 80 -18.72 -15.62 -6.81
CA LEU A 80 -19.30 -14.27 -6.73
C LEU A 80 -20.27 -14.13 -5.55
N ILE A 81 -21.06 -15.16 -5.25
CA ILE A 81 -21.94 -15.17 -4.06
C ILE A 81 -21.11 -15.09 -2.78
N SER A 82 -20.09 -15.95 -2.66
CA SER A 82 -19.19 -15.98 -1.49
C SER A 82 -18.49 -14.63 -1.30
N THR A 83 -17.98 -14.06 -2.39
CA THR A 83 -17.29 -12.75 -2.39
C THR A 83 -18.23 -11.62 -1.98
N SER A 84 -19.49 -11.67 -2.43
CA SER A 84 -20.51 -10.70 -2.02
C SER A 84 -20.86 -10.82 -0.54
N ILE A 85 -21.02 -12.05 -0.02
CA ILE A 85 -21.27 -12.28 1.40
C ILE A 85 -20.08 -11.78 2.22
N SER A 86 -18.87 -12.16 1.84
CA SER A 86 -17.61 -11.74 2.47
C SER A 86 -17.50 -10.21 2.60
N GLY A 87 -17.71 -9.46 1.52
CA GLY A 87 -17.65 -7.99 1.61
C GLY A 87 -18.85 -7.34 2.32
N CYS A 88 -20.03 -7.96 2.32
CA CYS A 88 -21.18 -7.46 3.09
C CYS A 88 -20.99 -7.58 4.60
N VAL A 89 -20.31 -8.64 5.06
CA VAL A 89 -20.00 -8.85 6.49
C VAL A 89 -18.70 -8.17 6.93
N SER A 90 -17.88 -7.70 5.98
CA SER A 90 -16.64 -7.00 6.26
C SER A 90 -16.86 -5.71 7.05
N LEU A 91 -15.96 -5.45 8.00
CA LEU A 91 -15.88 -4.19 8.74
C LEU A 91 -15.31 -3.04 7.88
N ALA A 92 -14.62 -3.36 6.79
CA ALA A 92 -14.09 -2.39 5.82
C ALA A 92 -14.83 -2.51 4.47
N ARG A 93 -16.14 -2.17 4.51
CA ARG A 93 -17.06 -2.37 3.38
C ARG A 93 -16.62 -1.63 2.12
N TYR A 94 -16.16 -0.39 2.25
CA TYR A 94 -15.72 0.40 1.10
C TYR A 94 -14.52 -0.24 0.40
N THR A 95 -13.48 -0.58 1.17
CA THR A 95 -12.29 -1.30 0.68
C THR A 95 -12.66 -2.62 0.02
N SER A 96 -13.54 -3.41 0.66
CA SER A 96 -14.06 -4.66 0.08
C SER A 96 -14.80 -4.47 -1.23
N LEU A 97 -15.60 -3.40 -1.35
CA LEU A 97 -16.45 -3.18 -2.50
C LEU A 97 -15.65 -2.73 -3.73
N VAL A 98 -14.77 -1.73 -3.58
CA VAL A 98 -14.11 -1.08 -4.73
C VAL A 98 -12.58 -1.19 -4.73
N GLY A 99 -11.97 -1.56 -3.60
CA GLY A 99 -10.51 -1.64 -3.43
C GLY A 99 -9.84 -0.28 -3.27
N GLN A 100 -8.67 -0.28 -2.65
CA GLN A 100 -7.87 0.91 -2.37
C GLN A 100 -6.39 0.55 -2.15
N GLY A 101 -5.46 1.44 -2.50
CA GLY A 101 -4.04 1.32 -2.13
C GLY A 101 -3.31 0.15 -2.78
N GLY A 102 -3.53 -0.13 -4.07
CA GLY A 102 -2.88 -1.25 -4.77
C GLY A 102 -3.57 -2.61 -4.58
N GLN A 103 -4.73 -2.63 -3.94
CA GLN A 103 -5.59 -3.81 -3.73
C GLN A 103 -6.84 -3.82 -4.61
N GLU A 104 -6.91 -2.96 -5.62
CA GLU A 104 -8.02 -2.78 -6.55
C GLU A 104 -8.47 -4.10 -7.16
N TYR A 105 -7.52 -4.95 -7.52
CA TYR A 105 -7.75 -6.24 -8.17
C TYR A 105 -8.51 -7.24 -7.29
N THR A 106 -8.44 -7.10 -5.96
CA THR A 106 -9.15 -7.98 -5.02
C THR A 106 -10.61 -7.57 -4.79
N SER A 107 -10.96 -6.30 -4.99
CA SER A 107 -12.30 -5.81 -4.68
C SER A 107 -13.44 -6.61 -5.33
N ILE A 108 -14.61 -6.62 -4.69
CA ILE A 108 -15.84 -7.21 -5.26
C ILE A 108 -16.04 -6.68 -6.68
N LEU A 109 -15.93 -5.36 -6.87
CA LEU A 109 -16.08 -4.72 -8.16
C LEU A 109 -15.16 -5.33 -9.23
N SER A 110 -13.86 -5.46 -8.93
CA SER A 110 -12.91 -6.06 -9.87
C SER A 110 -13.20 -7.53 -10.13
N GLN A 111 -13.57 -8.31 -9.12
CA GLN A 111 -13.89 -9.74 -9.30
C GLN A 111 -15.13 -9.94 -10.18
N PHE A 112 -16.16 -9.11 -10.02
CA PHE A 112 -17.33 -9.11 -10.91
C PHE A 112 -16.95 -8.73 -12.35
N VAL A 113 -16.10 -7.72 -12.52
CA VAL A 113 -15.62 -7.26 -13.83
C VAL A 113 -14.76 -8.32 -14.50
N PHE A 114 -13.92 -9.03 -13.75
CA PHE A 114 -13.10 -10.12 -14.26
C PHE A 114 -13.93 -11.35 -14.65
N VAL A 115 -14.95 -11.72 -13.86
CA VAL A 115 -15.88 -12.79 -14.25
C VAL A 115 -16.70 -12.37 -15.48
N ALA A 116 -17.10 -11.10 -15.59
CA ALA A 116 -17.76 -10.57 -16.79
C ALA A 116 -16.83 -10.60 -18.02
N LEU A 117 -15.55 -10.24 -17.85
CA LEU A 117 -14.52 -10.37 -18.88
C LEU A 117 -14.40 -11.82 -19.35
N PHE A 118 -14.37 -12.79 -18.42
CA PHE A 118 -14.36 -14.22 -18.74
C PHE A 118 -15.59 -14.63 -19.54
N VAL A 119 -16.80 -14.30 -19.05
CA VAL A 119 -18.06 -14.69 -19.70
C VAL A 119 -18.17 -14.10 -21.11
N VAL A 120 -17.91 -12.80 -21.28
CA VAL A 120 -17.94 -12.17 -22.60
C VAL A 120 -16.85 -12.73 -23.49
N GLY A 121 -15.63 -12.93 -22.97
CA GLY A 121 -14.50 -13.51 -23.70
C GLY A 121 -14.83 -14.89 -24.29
N VAL A 122 -15.44 -15.79 -23.51
CA VAL A 122 -15.85 -17.14 -23.96
C VAL A 122 -16.82 -17.11 -25.15
N HIS A 123 -17.66 -16.08 -25.23
CA HIS A 123 -18.66 -15.93 -26.29
C HIS A 123 -18.12 -15.14 -27.49
N VAL A 124 -17.22 -14.18 -27.26
CA VAL A 124 -16.79 -13.21 -28.27
C VAL A 124 -15.47 -13.60 -28.94
N LEU A 125 -14.54 -14.23 -28.22
CA LEU A 125 -13.19 -14.58 -28.69
C LEU A 125 -13.11 -15.97 -29.35
N THR A 126 -14.17 -16.42 -29.99
CA THR A 126 -14.28 -17.76 -30.60
C THR A 126 -13.53 -17.92 -31.91
N HIS A 127 -13.24 -16.82 -32.60
CA HIS A 127 -12.66 -16.84 -33.94
C HIS A 127 -11.13 -17.04 -33.85
N ARG A 128 -10.62 -18.07 -34.52
CA ARG A 128 -9.18 -18.40 -34.56
C ARG A 128 -8.31 -17.22 -35.01
N ALA A 129 -8.75 -16.46 -36.01
CA ALA A 129 -8.04 -15.27 -36.47
C ALA A 129 -7.92 -14.19 -35.38
N THR A 130 -8.99 -13.99 -34.59
CA THR A 130 -8.99 -13.06 -33.46
C THR A 130 -8.05 -13.54 -32.36
N GLN A 131 -8.03 -14.85 -32.06
CA GLN A 131 -7.12 -15.40 -31.06
C GLN A 131 -5.65 -15.24 -31.48
N ARG A 132 -5.30 -15.52 -32.75
CA ARG A 132 -3.94 -15.24 -33.28
C ARG A 132 -3.57 -13.78 -33.14
N HIS A 133 -4.49 -12.88 -33.49
CA HIS A 133 -4.26 -11.45 -33.38
C HIS A 133 -4.07 -11.02 -31.92
N LEU A 134 -4.92 -11.50 -31.01
CA LEU A 134 -4.82 -11.27 -29.57
C LEU A 134 -3.43 -11.66 -29.04
N TRP A 135 -2.97 -12.89 -29.31
CA TRP A 135 -1.66 -13.34 -28.84
C TRP A 135 -0.52 -12.52 -29.44
N SER A 136 -0.63 -12.13 -30.72
CA SER A 136 0.36 -11.28 -31.38
C SER A 136 0.45 -9.91 -30.71
N VAL A 137 -0.68 -9.26 -30.43
CA VAL A 137 -0.65 -7.92 -29.80
C VAL A 137 -0.20 -7.98 -28.34
N MET A 138 -0.49 -9.07 -27.62
CA MET A 138 0.01 -9.27 -26.25
C MET A 138 1.53 -9.42 -26.22
N VAL A 139 2.12 -10.17 -27.16
CA VAL A 139 3.57 -10.28 -27.30
C VAL A 139 4.21 -8.93 -27.66
N LEU A 140 3.56 -8.13 -28.51
CA LEU A 140 4.04 -6.79 -28.85
C LEU A 140 3.98 -5.84 -27.64
N ALA A 141 2.88 -5.85 -26.89
CA ALA A 141 2.75 -5.10 -25.64
C ALA A 141 3.82 -5.55 -24.63
N GLY A 142 4.04 -6.86 -24.51
CA GLY A 142 5.10 -7.44 -23.69
C GLY A 142 6.50 -6.95 -24.06
N SER A 143 6.80 -6.88 -25.36
CA SER A 143 8.07 -6.35 -25.85
C SER A 143 8.23 -4.85 -25.58
N PHE A 144 7.14 -4.08 -25.67
CA PHE A 144 7.17 -2.66 -25.33
C PHE A 144 7.46 -2.45 -23.84
N VAL A 145 6.73 -3.15 -22.97
CA VAL A 145 6.94 -3.12 -21.51
C VAL A 145 8.35 -3.60 -21.15
N ALA A 146 8.84 -4.65 -21.81
CA ALA A 146 10.19 -5.16 -21.61
C ALA A 146 11.26 -4.11 -21.92
N LEU A 147 11.16 -3.45 -23.08
CA LEU A 147 12.10 -2.40 -23.49
C LEU A 147 12.05 -1.19 -22.57
N LEU A 148 10.85 -0.78 -22.16
CA LEU A 148 10.67 0.35 -21.25
C LEU A 148 11.27 0.07 -19.86
N GLY A 149 10.97 -1.09 -19.28
CA GLY A 149 11.58 -1.52 -18.02
C GLY A 149 13.09 -1.70 -18.11
N SER A 150 13.61 -1.97 -19.32
CA SER A 150 15.04 -2.13 -19.54
C SER A 150 15.85 -0.85 -19.38
N VAL A 151 15.21 0.31 -19.45
CA VAL A 151 15.83 1.63 -19.30
C VAL A 151 16.53 1.77 -17.93
N VAL A 152 16.00 1.11 -16.90
CA VAL A 152 16.54 1.12 -15.53
C VAL A 152 17.98 0.56 -15.46
N TRP A 153 18.33 -0.42 -16.30
CA TRP A 153 19.70 -0.97 -16.36
C TRP A 153 20.75 0.05 -16.79
N PHE A 154 20.34 1.12 -17.47
CA PHE A 154 21.24 2.18 -17.93
C PHE A 154 21.30 3.37 -16.96
N GLY A 155 20.62 3.29 -15.80
CA GLY A 155 20.52 4.39 -14.84
C GLY A 155 19.69 5.57 -15.38
N TRP A 156 18.90 5.35 -16.42
CA TRP A 156 18.05 6.37 -17.02
C TRP A 156 16.71 6.41 -16.30
N SER A 157 16.26 7.61 -15.93
CA SER A 157 14.88 7.87 -15.50
C SER A 157 14.11 8.55 -16.62
N LEU A 158 12.82 8.22 -16.73
CA LEU A 158 11.90 8.91 -17.64
C LEU A 158 11.03 9.83 -16.80
N GLU A 159 11.15 11.14 -17.01
CA GLU A 159 10.39 12.15 -16.25
C GLU A 159 8.87 12.00 -16.42
N VAL A 160 8.42 11.47 -17.56
CA VAL A 160 7.00 11.47 -17.96
C VAL A 160 6.30 10.12 -17.72
N LEU A 161 7.05 9.02 -17.67
CA LEU A 161 6.48 7.67 -17.58
C LEU A 161 7.25 6.81 -16.57
N PRO A 162 6.54 6.09 -15.68
CA PRO A 162 7.19 5.09 -14.84
C PRO A 162 7.93 4.07 -15.71
N THR A 163 9.16 3.74 -15.34
CA THR A 163 9.94 2.72 -16.04
C THR A 163 9.34 1.31 -15.87
N ASN A 164 8.66 1.06 -14.74
CA ASN A 164 7.88 -0.15 -14.50
C ASN A 164 6.36 0.13 -14.57
N LEU A 165 5.71 -0.31 -15.64
CA LEU A 165 4.26 -0.18 -15.84
C LEU A 165 3.44 -1.32 -15.22
N ILE A 166 4.09 -2.38 -14.76
CA ILE A 166 3.41 -3.56 -14.22
C ILE A 166 3.09 -3.38 -12.73
N GLY A 167 3.93 -2.64 -12.01
CA GLY A 167 3.77 -2.38 -10.58
C GLY A 167 5.10 -2.65 -9.87
N THR A 168 5.18 -3.80 -9.24
CA THR A 168 6.37 -4.25 -8.51
C THR A 168 7.44 -4.86 -9.43
N PRO A 169 8.72 -4.90 -9.02
CA PRO A 169 9.78 -5.57 -9.78
C PRO A 169 9.52 -7.05 -10.03
N ASP A 170 9.09 -7.81 -9.01
CA ASP A 170 8.82 -9.24 -9.16
C ASP A 170 7.59 -9.47 -10.06
N GLY A 171 6.56 -8.61 -9.91
CA GLY A 171 5.40 -8.61 -10.79
C GLY A 171 5.75 -8.33 -12.25
N PHE A 172 6.68 -7.40 -12.51
CA PHE A 172 7.22 -7.11 -13.84
C PHE A 172 7.92 -8.33 -14.45
N ALA A 173 8.83 -8.96 -13.70
CA ALA A 173 9.52 -10.17 -14.16
C ALA A 173 8.55 -11.32 -14.44
N LEU A 174 7.54 -11.50 -13.59
CA LEU A 174 6.51 -12.51 -13.79
C LEU A 174 5.65 -12.22 -15.04
N TYR A 175 5.29 -10.97 -15.29
CA TYR A 175 4.61 -10.58 -16.54
C TYR A 175 5.46 -10.92 -17.76
N LEU A 176 6.75 -10.59 -17.74
CA LEU A 176 7.68 -10.91 -18.82
C LEU A 176 7.86 -12.42 -19.02
N LEU A 177 7.94 -13.21 -17.95
CA LEU A 177 7.96 -14.66 -17.99
C LEU A 177 6.74 -15.25 -18.71
N VAL A 178 5.54 -14.76 -18.38
CA VAL A 178 4.29 -15.21 -19.03
C VAL A 178 4.33 -14.89 -20.53
N MET A 179 4.75 -13.68 -20.91
CA MET A 179 4.86 -13.29 -22.33
C MET A 179 5.94 -14.09 -23.06
N THR A 180 7.06 -14.40 -22.41
CA THR A 180 8.14 -15.22 -22.95
C THR A 180 7.74 -16.67 -23.16
N VAL A 181 6.97 -17.27 -22.24
CA VAL A 181 6.47 -18.64 -22.41
C VAL A 181 5.38 -18.71 -23.46
N LEU A 182 4.45 -17.74 -23.51
CA LEU A 182 3.50 -17.61 -24.61
C LEU A 182 4.23 -17.49 -25.95
N GLY A 183 5.16 -16.54 -26.05
CA GLY A 183 5.95 -16.26 -27.25
C GLY A 183 6.78 -17.47 -27.69
N SER A 184 7.43 -18.15 -26.76
CA SER A 184 8.21 -19.37 -27.04
C SER A 184 7.32 -20.50 -27.56
N GLY A 185 6.13 -20.71 -26.98
CA GLY A 185 5.18 -21.71 -27.48
C GLY A 185 4.70 -21.43 -28.91
N LEU A 186 4.41 -20.16 -29.22
CA LEU A 186 4.03 -19.73 -30.58
C LEU A 186 5.22 -19.84 -31.56
N TRP A 187 6.42 -19.50 -31.10
CA TRP A 187 7.66 -19.61 -31.88
C TRP A 187 7.95 -21.06 -32.27
N LEU A 188 7.92 -21.97 -31.29
CA LEU A 188 8.17 -23.40 -31.47
C LEU A 188 7.27 -24.02 -32.54
N THR A 189 6.00 -23.62 -32.56
CA THR A 189 4.96 -24.22 -33.43
C THR A 189 4.75 -23.48 -34.77
N SER A 190 5.51 -22.41 -35.01
CA SER A 190 5.44 -21.62 -36.24
C SER A 190 6.01 -22.37 -37.47
N GLY A 191 5.89 -21.85 -38.69
CA GLY A 191 6.52 -22.44 -39.90
C GLY A 191 5.97 -23.79 -40.37
N GLY A 192 4.87 -23.73 -41.14
CA GLY A 192 4.19 -24.84 -41.83
C GLY A 192 2.87 -24.36 -42.45
N ASP A 193 2.04 -25.25 -43.00
CA ASP A 193 0.75 -24.91 -43.66
C ASP A 193 -0.30 -24.28 -42.72
N HIS A 194 -0.05 -24.31 -41.41
CA HIS A 194 -0.91 -23.76 -40.36
C HIS A 194 -0.08 -22.97 -39.34
N ASP A 195 0.53 -21.87 -39.79
CA ASP A 195 1.27 -20.97 -38.90
C ASP A 195 0.30 -20.19 -37.98
N VAL A 196 0.63 -20.19 -36.69
CA VAL A 196 -0.09 -19.41 -35.68
C VAL A 196 0.41 -17.98 -35.61
N LEU A 197 1.66 -17.74 -36.05
CA LEU A 197 2.22 -16.42 -36.17
C LEU A 197 1.82 -15.78 -37.51
N PRO A 198 1.59 -14.47 -37.54
CA PRO A 198 1.27 -13.77 -38.78
C PRO A 198 2.43 -13.84 -39.77
N SER A 199 2.13 -13.62 -41.06
CA SER A 199 3.11 -13.54 -42.14
C SER A 199 3.41 -12.07 -42.52
N GLY A 200 4.34 -11.88 -43.47
CA GLY A 200 4.73 -10.55 -43.95
C GLY A 200 5.48 -9.72 -42.89
N VAL A 201 5.48 -8.39 -43.07
CA VAL A 201 6.18 -7.46 -42.18
C VAL A 201 5.68 -7.57 -40.75
N TYR A 202 4.35 -7.65 -40.55
CA TYR A 202 3.75 -7.84 -39.23
C TYR A 202 4.25 -9.13 -38.54
N GLY A 203 4.36 -10.22 -39.29
CA GLY A 203 4.97 -11.47 -38.82
C GLY A 203 6.41 -11.33 -38.35
N VAL A 204 7.23 -10.59 -39.09
CA VAL A 204 8.63 -10.32 -38.73
C VAL A 204 8.71 -9.51 -37.43
N VAL A 205 7.87 -8.49 -37.28
CA VAL A 205 7.83 -7.65 -36.07
C VAL A 205 7.42 -8.49 -34.85
N VAL A 206 6.38 -9.31 -34.96
CA VAL A 206 5.95 -10.20 -33.85
C VAL A 206 7.06 -11.19 -33.47
N ARG A 207 7.76 -11.76 -34.46
CA ARG A 207 8.90 -12.66 -34.24
C ARG A 207 10.07 -11.96 -33.53
N ALA A 208 10.39 -10.74 -33.93
CA ALA A 208 11.41 -9.93 -33.27
C ALA A 208 11.01 -9.61 -31.83
N ALA A 209 9.74 -9.25 -31.60
CA ALA A 209 9.20 -8.97 -30.27
C ALA A 209 9.32 -10.18 -29.33
N ILE A 210 9.09 -11.42 -29.80
CA ILE A 210 9.34 -12.64 -29.00
C ILE A 210 10.79 -12.69 -28.53
N GLY A 211 11.74 -12.45 -29.43
CA GLY A 211 13.17 -12.45 -29.12
C GLY A 211 13.55 -11.37 -28.10
N VAL A 212 13.09 -10.14 -28.32
CA VAL A 212 13.34 -9.00 -27.42
C VAL A 212 12.77 -9.27 -26.02
N THR A 213 11.50 -9.64 -25.92
CA THR A 213 10.86 -9.94 -24.64
C THR A 213 11.62 -11.03 -23.89
N SER A 214 12.06 -12.09 -24.57
CA SER A 214 12.77 -13.19 -23.93
C SER A 214 14.16 -12.80 -23.41
N LEU A 215 14.90 -12.00 -24.18
CA LEU A 215 16.22 -11.50 -23.74
C LEU A 215 16.07 -10.58 -22.53
N CYS A 216 15.14 -9.63 -22.57
CA CYS A 216 14.82 -8.76 -21.44
C CYS A 216 14.31 -9.56 -20.23
N THR A 217 13.55 -10.64 -20.45
CA THR A 217 13.10 -11.53 -19.37
C THR A 217 14.28 -12.17 -18.66
N ILE A 218 15.24 -12.74 -19.41
CA ILE A 218 16.44 -13.35 -18.83
C ILE A 218 17.25 -12.30 -18.05
N ALA A 219 17.42 -11.10 -18.62
CA ALA A 219 18.10 -9.99 -17.93
C ALA A 219 17.35 -9.58 -16.64
N ALA A 220 16.03 -9.49 -16.68
CA ALA A 220 15.18 -9.20 -15.51
C ALA A 220 15.36 -10.25 -14.40
N LEU A 221 15.30 -11.54 -14.74
CA LEU A 221 15.47 -12.60 -13.76
C LEU A 221 16.86 -12.59 -13.12
N ILE A 222 17.91 -12.37 -13.91
CA ILE A 222 19.29 -12.29 -13.41
C ILE A 222 19.47 -11.04 -12.52
N ALA A 223 18.81 -9.93 -12.84
CA ALA A 223 18.96 -8.70 -12.07
C ALA A 223 18.17 -8.72 -10.75
N ILE A 224 16.96 -9.29 -10.76
CA ILE A 224 16.08 -9.36 -9.59
C ILE A 224 16.47 -10.51 -8.66
N ASP A 225 16.86 -11.64 -9.24
CA ASP A 225 17.36 -12.84 -8.55
C ASP A 225 16.47 -13.33 -7.39
N TYR A 226 15.17 -13.43 -7.65
CA TYR A 226 14.21 -13.99 -6.70
C TYR A 226 13.95 -15.47 -6.99
N VAL A 227 14.25 -16.35 -6.03
CA VAL A 227 14.17 -17.82 -6.14
C VAL A 227 12.83 -18.30 -6.72
N MET A 228 11.71 -17.69 -6.31
CA MET A 228 10.39 -18.10 -6.78
C MET A 228 10.20 -17.85 -8.28
N LEU A 229 10.81 -16.81 -8.86
CA LEU A 229 10.74 -16.53 -10.30
C LEU A 229 11.46 -17.62 -11.10
N TRP A 230 12.60 -18.13 -10.61
CA TRP A 230 13.32 -19.25 -11.24
C TRP A 230 12.47 -20.52 -11.26
N ILE A 231 11.78 -20.82 -10.16
CA ILE A 231 10.85 -21.96 -10.07
C ILE A 231 9.70 -21.81 -11.06
N VAL A 232 9.06 -20.63 -11.10
CA VAL A 232 7.94 -20.35 -12.02
C VAL A 232 8.37 -20.44 -13.49
N ALA A 233 9.57 -19.95 -13.82
CA ALA A 233 10.14 -20.05 -15.17
C ALA A 233 10.31 -21.51 -15.62
N LEU A 234 10.87 -22.36 -14.74
CA LEU A 234 11.07 -23.78 -15.01
C LEU A 234 9.73 -24.50 -15.26
N VAL A 235 8.70 -24.22 -14.47
CA VAL A 235 7.36 -24.80 -14.66
C VAL A 235 6.83 -24.52 -16.07
N GLY A 236 6.90 -23.26 -16.51
CA GLY A 236 6.43 -22.89 -17.85
C GLY A 236 7.17 -23.62 -18.97
N VAL A 237 8.50 -23.69 -18.89
CA VAL A 237 9.31 -24.36 -19.92
C VAL A 237 9.15 -25.87 -19.90
N VAL A 238 9.06 -26.50 -18.73
CA VAL A 238 8.82 -27.94 -18.60
C VAL A 238 7.49 -28.34 -19.26
N VAL A 239 6.45 -27.52 -19.12
CA VAL A 239 5.17 -27.76 -19.79
C VAL A 239 5.34 -27.68 -21.32
N LEU A 240 6.07 -26.69 -21.84
CA LEU A 240 6.37 -26.60 -23.27
C LEU A 240 7.11 -27.85 -23.78
N PHE A 241 8.15 -28.30 -23.06
CA PHE A 241 8.94 -29.47 -23.44
C PHE A 241 8.18 -30.79 -23.33
N THR A 242 7.30 -30.92 -22.35
CA THR A 242 6.45 -32.12 -22.18
C THR A 242 5.60 -32.34 -23.43
N PHE A 243 4.93 -31.30 -23.94
CA PHE A 243 4.15 -31.41 -25.17
C PHE A 243 5.01 -31.52 -26.42
N ALA A 244 6.19 -30.90 -26.44
CA ALA A 244 7.16 -31.09 -27.52
C ALA A 244 7.56 -32.56 -27.69
N PHE A 245 7.73 -33.28 -26.57
CA PHE A 245 8.01 -34.70 -26.59
C PHE A 245 6.80 -35.54 -27.03
N VAL A 246 5.61 -35.25 -26.48
CA VAL A 246 4.38 -35.99 -26.78
C VAL A 246 3.91 -35.81 -28.23
N ARG A 247 4.13 -34.63 -28.82
CA ARG A 247 3.71 -34.29 -30.20
C ARG A 247 4.86 -33.79 -31.08
N ALA A 248 5.97 -34.52 -31.13
CA ALA A 248 7.16 -34.15 -31.91
C ALA A 248 6.89 -33.74 -33.37
N ARG A 249 5.83 -34.29 -34.00
CA ARG A 249 5.43 -33.97 -35.39
C ARG A 249 5.03 -32.50 -35.60
N GLU A 250 4.57 -31.82 -34.55
CA GLU A 250 4.20 -30.40 -34.61
C GLU A 250 5.42 -29.47 -34.61
N PHE A 251 6.62 -30.01 -34.32
CA PHE A 251 7.86 -29.26 -34.11
C PHE A 251 8.89 -29.61 -35.19
N THR A 252 8.76 -28.97 -36.34
CA THR A 252 9.56 -29.29 -37.54
C THR A 252 10.97 -28.70 -37.56
N HIS A 253 11.24 -27.70 -36.72
CA HIS A 253 12.49 -26.92 -36.74
C HIS A 253 13.23 -26.97 -35.39
N PRO A 254 14.28 -27.81 -35.23
CA PRO A 254 15.00 -27.98 -33.97
C PRO A 254 15.62 -26.69 -33.41
N VAL A 255 16.09 -25.79 -34.27
CA VAL A 255 16.71 -24.51 -33.86
C VAL A 255 15.76 -23.64 -33.02
N ARG A 256 14.43 -23.84 -33.14
CA ARG A 256 13.46 -23.06 -32.38
C ARG A 256 13.38 -23.41 -30.90
N PHE A 257 13.99 -24.52 -30.48
CA PHE A 257 14.12 -24.88 -29.07
C PHE A 257 15.16 -24.04 -28.33
N VAL A 258 16.04 -23.32 -29.03
CA VAL A 258 17.11 -22.52 -28.41
C VAL A 258 16.55 -21.53 -27.38
N LEU A 259 15.44 -20.85 -27.70
CA LEU A 259 14.87 -19.82 -26.84
C LEU A 259 14.34 -20.38 -25.49
N PRO A 260 13.40 -21.34 -25.47
CA PRO A 260 12.97 -21.95 -24.22
C PRO A 260 14.08 -22.76 -23.54
N MET A 261 15.02 -23.36 -24.28
CA MET A 261 16.16 -24.07 -23.69
C MET A 261 17.12 -23.12 -22.97
N LEU A 262 17.38 -21.94 -23.52
CA LEU A 262 18.18 -20.92 -22.86
C LEU A 262 17.53 -20.49 -21.55
N LEU A 263 16.22 -20.20 -21.56
CA LEU A 263 15.49 -19.87 -20.34
C LEU A 263 15.58 -21.02 -19.32
N PHE A 264 15.38 -22.27 -19.74
CA PHE A 264 15.50 -23.45 -18.86
C PHE A 264 16.89 -23.56 -18.23
N VAL A 265 17.96 -23.47 -19.02
CA VAL A 265 19.34 -23.62 -18.54
C VAL A 265 19.70 -22.49 -17.58
N VAL A 266 19.35 -21.24 -17.92
CA VAL A 266 19.60 -20.08 -17.06
C VAL A 266 18.81 -20.21 -15.75
N SER A 267 17.53 -20.55 -15.81
CA SER A 267 16.71 -20.74 -14.60
C SER A 267 17.18 -21.90 -13.75
N LEU A 268 17.66 -23.00 -14.34
CA LEU A 268 18.21 -24.12 -13.58
C LEU A 268 19.55 -23.76 -12.93
N LEU A 269 20.40 -22.97 -13.60
CA LEU A 269 21.66 -22.50 -13.06
C LEU A 269 21.44 -21.59 -11.85
N PHE A 270 20.67 -20.51 -12.01
CA PHE A 270 20.49 -19.52 -10.94
C PHE A 270 19.50 -19.96 -9.84
N LEU A 271 18.86 -21.13 -9.99
CA LEU A 271 18.17 -21.78 -8.87
C LEU A 271 19.14 -22.20 -7.74
N PHE A 272 20.39 -22.52 -8.09
CA PHE A 272 21.39 -23.03 -7.14
C PHE A 272 22.56 -22.09 -6.89
N PHE A 273 22.71 -21.05 -7.71
CA PHE A 273 23.80 -20.08 -7.60
C PHE A 273 23.23 -18.67 -7.58
N PRO A 274 23.62 -17.81 -6.62
CA PRO A 274 23.20 -16.43 -6.64
C PRO A 274 23.80 -15.71 -7.83
N THR A 275 23.09 -14.71 -8.32
CA THR A 275 23.58 -13.81 -9.35
C THR A 275 24.64 -12.88 -8.78
N VAL A 276 25.60 -12.48 -9.62
CA VAL A 276 26.66 -11.51 -9.27
C VAL A 276 26.40 -10.12 -9.86
N VAL A 277 25.19 -9.92 -10.41
CA VAL A 277 24.79 -8.69 -11.08
C VAL A 277 24.10 -7.79 -10.06
N ALA A 278 24.44 -6.51 -10.05
CA ALA A 278 23.77 -5.54 -9.19
C ALA A 278 22.29 -5.43 -9.55
N ASN A 279 21.40 -5.52 -8.57
CA ASN A 279 19.97 -5.32 -8.76
C ASN A 279 19.67 -3.82 -8.94
N PRO A 280 19.23 -3.36 -10.12
CA PRO A 280 18.94 -1.96 -10.34
C PRO A 280 17.48 -1.62 -9.97
N PHE A 281 16.68 -2.61 -9.55
CA PHE A 281 15.32 -2.42 -9.09
C PHE A 281 15.28 -2.23 -7.56
N PRO A 282 14.30 -1.48 -7.03
CA PRO A 282 14.04 -1.45 -5.60
C PRO A 282 13.80 -2.86 -5.05
N THR A 283 14.32 -3.15 -3.86
CA THR A 283 14.07 -4.45 -3.22
C THR A 283 12.62 -4.54 -2.77
N GLU A 284 11.94 -5.60 -3.19
CA GLU A 284 10.58 -5.90 -2.75
C GLU A 284 10.62 -6.68 -1.43
N VAL A 285 9.86 -6.22 -0.44
CA VAL A 285 9.75 -6.86 0.87
C VAL A 285 8.32 -7.32 1.07
N ALA A 286 8.14 -8.54 1.57
CA ALA A 286 6.83 -9.10 1.87
C ALA A 286 6.91 -9.98 3.13
N PRO A 287 5.77 -10.22 3.80
CA PRO A 287 5.72 -11.18 4.91
C PRO A 287 6.17 -12.55 4.44
N THR A 288 6.79 -13.33 5.34
CA THR A 288 7.16 -14.72 5.03
C THR A 288 5.91 -15.61 4.84
N PHE A 289 6.07 -16.75 4.17
CA PHE A 289 4.99 -17.74 4.04
C PHE A 289 4.46 -18.22 5.39
N SER A 290 5.35 -18.42 6.37
CA SER A 290 4.96 -18.84 7.72
C SER A 290 4.14 -17.77 8.42
N ASN A 291 4.58 -16.51 8.38
CA ASN A 291 3.84 -15.39 8.99
C ASN A 291 2.48 -15.20 8.32
N THR A 292 2.44 -15.25 6.98
CA THR A 292 1.20 -15.14 6.21
C THR A 292 0.21 -16.27 6.57
N TRP A 293 0.70 -17.51 6.72
CA TRP A 293 -0.13 -18.63 7.15
C TRP A 293 -0.66 -18.46 8.57
N ASN A 294 0.18 -18.00 9.51
CA ASN A 294 -0.23 -17.76 10.89
C ASN A 294 -1.33 -16.69 10.97
N ILE A 295 -1.13 -15.55 10.30
CA ILE A 295 -2.14 -14.47 10.18
C ILE A 295 -3.43 -15.03 9.57
N THR A 296 -3.33 -15.79 8.48
CA THR A 296 -4.49 -16.40 7.81
C THR A 296 -5.26 -17.32 8.75
N ARG A 297 -4.56 -18.18 9.48
CA ARG A 297 -5.16 -19.14 10.40
C ARG A 297 -5.87 -18.44 11.57
N GLN A 298 -5.24 -17.43 12.17
CA GLN A 298 -5.83 -16.66 13.26
C GLN A 298 -7.07 -15.90 12.78
N ASN A 299 -6.95 -15.15 11.67
CA ASN A 299 -8.08 -14.42 11.10
C ASN A 299 -9.28 -15.31 10.72
N LEU A 300 -9.04 -16.50 10.14
CA LEU A 300 -10.12 -17.44 9.84
C LEU A 300 -10.80 -18.01 11.08
N THR A 301 -10.10 -18.05 12.21
CA THR A 301 -10.64 -18.53 13.50
C THR A 301 -11.49 -17.44 14.16
N ASP A 302 -11.00 -16.21 14.18
CA ASP A 302 -11.60 -15.12 14.94
C ASP A 302 -12.70 -14.39 14.15
N THR A 303 -12.54 -14.23 12.83
CA THR A 303 -13.45 -13.46 11.99
C THR A 303 -14.49 -14.35 11.30
N SER A 304 -14.05 -15.18 10.35
CA SER A 304 -14.93 -16.10 9.63
C SER A 304 -14.15 -17.15 8.84
N LEU A 305 -14.33 -18.43 9.19
CA LEU A 305 -13.72 -19.53 8.45
C LEU A 305 -14.24 -19.59 7.01
N LEU A 306 -15.54 -19.35 6.81
CA LEU A 306 -16.19 -19.54 5.51
C LEU A 306 -15.94 -18.37 4.57
N PHE A 307 -15.95 -17.14 5.08
CA PHE A 307 -15.98 -15.92 4.27
C PHE A 307 -14.79 -14.99 4.49
N GLY A 308 -13.87 -15.28 5.41
CA GLY A 308 -12.73 -14.42 5.69
C GLY A 308 -13.14 -13.06 6.24
N SER A 309 -12.22 -12.08 6.15
CA SER A 309 -12.45 -10.71 6.65
C SER A 309 -12.97 -9.71 5.60
N GLY A 310 -13.11 -10.13 4.35
CA GLY A 310 -13.51 -9.28 3.23
C GLY A 310 -12.42 -9.13 2.17
N PRO A 311 -12.74 -8.94 0.89
CA PRO A 311 -11.72 -8.67 -0.12
C PRO A 311 -10.90 -7.40 0.20
N GLY A 312 -9.59 -7.43 -0.05
CA GLY A 312 -8.71 -6.26 0.13
C GLY A 312 -8.44 -5.85 1.58
N THR A 313 -8.84 -6.65 2.58
CA THR A 313 -8.67 -6.32 4.01
C THR A 313 -7.44 -6.96 4.65
N PHE A 314 -6.50 -7.51 3.86
CA PHE A 314 -5.34 -8.20 4.43
C PHE A 314 -4.46 -7.25 5.27
N ILE A 315 -4.39 -5.96 4.93
CA ILE A 315 -3.70 -4.94 5.75
C ILE A 315 -4.26 -4.86 7.20
N LEU A 316 -5.56 -5.10 7.37
CA LEU A 316 -6.23 -5.10 8.67
C LEU A 316 -5.91 -6.38 9.44
N ASN A 317 -5.92 -7.52 8.74
CA ASN A 317 -5.52 -8.80 9.31
C ASN A 317 -4.04 -8.74 9.75
N TYR A 318 -3.19 -8.10 8.95
CA TYR A 318 -1.79 -7.92 9.26
C TYR A 318 -1.61 -7.07 10.51
N ALA A 319 -2.29 -5.92 10.62
CA ALA A 319 -2.22 -5.08 11.81
C ALA A 319 -2.64 -5.83 13.10
N GLN A 320 -3.73 -6.60 13.04
CA GLN A 320 -4.26 -7.34 14.18
C GLN A 320 -3.34 -8.48 14.64
N TYR A 321 -2.70 -9.18 13.69
CA TYR A 321 -1.99 -10.44 13.92
C TYR A 321 -0.49 -10.36 13.59
N GLN A 322 0.07 -9.15 13.61
CA GLN A 322 1.48 -8.93 13.30
C GLN A 322 2.37 -9.69 14.31
N PRO A 323 3.29 -10.56 13.85
CA PRO A 323 4.19 -11.30 14.72
C PRO A 323 5.11 -10.39 15.55
N LEU A 324 5.28 -10.71 16.84
CA LEU A 324 6.11 -9.94 17.76
C LEU A 324 7.59 -9.92 17.36
N GLU A 325 8.07 -10.95 16.68
CA GLU A 325 9.47 -11.04 16.24
C GLU A 325 9.85 -9.95 15.24
N LEU A 326 8.86 -9.36 14.54
CA LEU A 326 9.11 -8.26 13.61
C LEU A 326 9.49 -6.96 14.32
N ASN A 327 9.15 -6.79 15.60
CA ASN A 327 9.49 -5.60 16.37
C ASN A 327 11.00 -5.44 16.57
N ALA A 328 11.75 -6.53 16.47
CA ALA A 328 13.21 -6.56 16.50
C ALA A 328 13.86 -6.22 15.13
N THR A 329 13.07 -5.90 14.11
CA THR A 329 13.55 -5.64 12.74
C THR A 329 13.27 -4.19 12.31
N ALA A 330 13.87 -3.76 11.20
CA ALA A 330 13.59 -2.46 10.61
C ALA A 330 12.16 -2.31 10.06
N PHE A 331 11.42 -3.40 9.88
CA PHE A 331 10.07 -3.42 9.30
C PHE A 331 8.95 -3.39 10.36
N TRP A 332 9.27 -3.07 11.61
CA TRP A 332 8.33 -3.16 12.74
C TRP A 332 7.08 -2.28 12.57
N ASP A 333 7.20 -1.11 11.94
CA ASP A 333 6.08 -0.20 11.65
C ASP A 333 5.54 -0.35 10.21
N THR A 334 6.07 -1.30 9.43
CA THR A 334 5.61 -1.54 8.06
C THR A 334 4.30 -2.34 8.07
N ARG A 335 3.28 -1.81 7.39
CA ARG A 335 2.00 -2.50 7.19
C ARG A 335 1.94 -3.09 5.79
N PHE A 336 1.86 -4.41 5.70
CA PHE A 336 1.75 -5.09 4.42
C PHE A 336 0.29 -5.27 4.00
N ASP A 337 -0.03 -4.86 2.77
CA ASP A 337 -1.36 -4.97 2.17
C ASP A 337 -1.63 -6.35 1.56
N ARG A 338 -0.58 -7.18 1.44
CA ARG A 338 -0.61 -8.54 0.90
C ARG A 338 0.36 -9.45 1.64
N GLY A 339 0.08 -10.75 1.63
CA GLY A 339 0.95 -11.77 2.18
C GLY A 339 2.00 -12.27 1.18
N ALA A 340 2.74 -13.31 1.55
CA ALA A 340 3.76 -13.95 0.72
C ALA A 340 3.24 -14.46 -0.63
N SER A 341 1.97 -14.88 -0.69
CA SER A 341 1.35 -15.36 -1.91
C SER A 341 -0.09 -14.91 -2.05
N HIS A 342 -0.55 -14.85 -3.29
CA HIS A 342 -1.93 -14.51 -3.60
C HIS A 342 -2.89 -15.56 -3.01
N ALA A 343 -2.57 -16.85 -3.11
CA ALA A 343 -3.43 -17.93 -2.62
C ALA A 343 -3.71 -17.83 -1.11
N LEU A 344 -2.68 -17.52 -0.30
CA LEU A 344 -2.84 -17.36 1.15
C LEU A 344 -3.57 -16.06 1.50
N THR A 345 -3.20 -14.96 0.83
CA THR A 345 -3.89 -13.66 1.00
C THR A 345 -5.37 -13.79 0.66
N PHE A 346 -5.69 -14.50 -0.41
CA PHE A 346 -7.05 -14.77 -0.88
C PHE A 346 -7.81 -15.66 0.09
N LEU A 347 -7.18 -16.72 0.62
CA LEU A 347 -7.79 -17.56 1.65
C LEU A 347 -8.13 -16.76 2.91
N SER A 348 -7.24 -15.87 3.35
CA SER A 348 -7.45 -14.99 4.51
C SER A 348 -8.62 -14.02 4.31
N THR A 349 -8.77 -13.47 3.10
CA THR A 349 -9.73 -12.39 2.82
C THR A 349 -11.10 -12.89 2.33
N TYR A 350 -11.14 -13.93 1.48
CA TYR A 350 -12.39 -14.48 0.91
C TYR A 350 -12.91 -15.72 1.64
N GLY A 351 -12.13 -16.27 2.57
CA GLY A 351 -12.45 -17.48 3.31
C GLY A 351 -12.39 -18.75 2.49
N VAL A 352 -12.72 -19.87 3.14
CA VAL A 352 -12.63 -21.21 2.55
C VAL A 352 -13.56 -21.37 1.35
N VAL A 353 -14.78 -20.80 1.39
CA VAL A 353 -15.77 -20.98 0.31
C VAL A 353 -15.30 -20.29 -0.97
N GLY A 354 -14.79 -19.06 -0.86
CA GLY A 354 -14.23 -18.32 -1.99
C GLY A 354 -13.01 -19.01 -2.57
N ALA A 355 -12.06 -19.39 -1.72
CA ALA A 355 -10.82 -20.07 -2.11
C ALA A 355 -11.08 -21.41 -2.81
N VAL A 356 -11.95 -22.25 -2.24
CA VAL A 356 -12.31 -23.55 -2.84
C VAL A 356 -13.05 -23.35 -4.17
N SER A 357 -13.93 -22.36 -4.28
CA SER A 357 -14.66 -22.09 -5.53
C SER A 357 -13.69 -21.76 -6.68
N ILE A 358 -12.70 -20.90 -6.45
CA ILE A 358 -11.68 -20.60 -7.46
C ILE A 358 -10.78 -21.82 -7.72
N ALA A 359 -10.38 -22.56 -6.70
CA ALA A 359 -9.59 -23.78 -6.89
C ALA A 359 -10.32 -24.82 -7.74
N VAL A 360 -11.63 -25.01 -7.53
CA VAL A 360 -12.49 -25.89 -8.34
C VAL A 360 -12.59 -25.38 -9.78
N PHE A 361 -12.77 -24.07 -9.99
CA PHE A 361 -12.76 -23.48 -11.33
C PHE A 361 -11.44 -23.74 -12.06
N VAL A 362 -10.30 -23.49 -11.42
CA VAL A 362 -8.96 -23.73 -11.97
C VAL A 362 -8.75 -25.21 -12.29
N ALA A 363 -9.09 -26.11 -11.36
CA ALA A 363 -8.93 -27.55 -11.56
C ALA A 363 -9.82 -28.08 -12.70
N LEU A 364 -11.06 -27.59 -12.80
CA LEU A 364 -11.97 -27.96 -13.88
C LEU A 364 -11.46 -27.46 -15.23
N LEU A 365 -11.06 -26.19 -15.33
CA LEU A 365 -10.52 -25.63 -16.56
C LEU A 365 -9.24 -26.36 -16.99
N PHE A 366 -8.30 -26.57 -16.06
CA PHE A 366 -7.08 -27.33 -16.30
C PHE A 366 -7.39 -28.72 -16.88
N THR A 367 -8.31 -29.46 -16.24
CA THR A 367 -8.65 -30.82 -16.65
C THR A 367 -9.28 -30.85 -18.03
N LEU A 368 -10.25 -29.96 -18.29
CA LEU A 368 -10.93 -29.89 -19.59
C LEU A 368 -9.97 -29.52 -20.72
N VAL A 369 -9.10 -28.52 -20.50
CA VAL A 369 -8.14 -28.07 -21.50
C VAL A 369 -7.06 -29.12 -21.74
N LEU A 370 -6.57 -29.79 -20.69
CA LEU A 370 -5.61 -30.88 -20.83
C LEU A 370 -6.18 -32.05 -21.64
N VAL A 371 -7.43 -32.44 -21.36
CA VAL A 371 -8.13 -33.48 -22.14
C VAL A 371 -8.28 -33.04 -23.60
N ARG A 372 -8.63 -31.78 -23.86
CA ARG A 372 -8.70 -31.21 -25.21
C ARG A 372 -7.33 -31.27 -25.91
N LEU A 373 -6.25 -30.84 -25.26
CA LEU A 373 -4.89 -30.88 -25.82
C LEU A 373 -4.43 -32.29 -26.18
N ILE A 374 -4.79 -33.30 -25.40
CA ILE A 374 -4.43 -34.69 -25.69
C ILE A 374 -5.24 -35.20 -26.89
N ARG A 375 -6.54 -34.91 -26.94
CA ARG A 375 -7.48 -35.48 -27.92
C ARG A 375 -7.62 -34.68 -29.22
N GLU A 376 -7.13 -33.45 -29.30
CA GLU A 376 -7.37 -32.57 -30.46
C GLU A 376 -6.58 -33.02 -31.68
N HIS A 377 -7.25 -33.34 -32.78
CA HIS A 377 -6.60 -33.80 -34.01
C HIS A 377 -6.31 -32.65 -34.99
N ASN A 378 -6.98 -31.51 -34.84
CA ASN A 378 -6.75 -30.35 -35.68
C ASN A 378 -5.45 -29.64 -35.28
N HIS A 379 -4.46 -29.67 -36.17
CA HIS A 379 -3.14 -29.05 -35.98
C HIS A 379 -3.22 -27.55 -35.64
N GLU A 380 -4.06 -26.77 -36.34
CA GLU A 380 -4.17 -25.32 -36.11
C GLU A 380 -4.77 -25.04 -34.72
N GLU A 381 -5.82 -25.77 -34.35
CA GLU A 381 -6.52 -25.58 -33.08
C GLU A 381 -5.65 -26.02 -31.90
N TRP A 382 -4.95 -27.14 -32.02
CA TRP A 382 -4.03 -27.62 -31.00
C TRP A 382 -2.95 -26.58 -30.68
N LYS A 383 -2.35 -25.95 -31.71
CA LYS A 383 -1.33 -24.92 -31.55
C LYS A 383 -1.86 -23.67 -30.85
N LEU A 384 -3.12 -23.30 -31.10
CA LEU A 384 -3.80 -22.17 -30.45
C LEU A 384 -4.13 -22.40 -28.97
N ILE A 385 -4.17 -23.66 -28.53
CA ILE A 385 -4.42 -24.03 -27.12
C ILE A 385 -3.09 -24.22 -26.37
N PHE A 386 -2.11 -24.87 -27.00
CA PHE A 386 -0.85 -25.28 -26.36
C PHE A 386 -0.07 -24.14 -25.72
N ALA A 387 0.26 -23.10 -26.50
CA ALA A 387 1.07 -21.98 -26.01
C ALA A 387 0.38 -21.21 -24.87
N PRO A 388 -0.90 -20.79 -24.99
CA PRO A 388 -1.56 -20.10 -23.89
C PRO A 388 -1.86 -21.01 -22.70
N PHE A 389 -2.01 -22.33 -22.87
CA PHE A 389 -2.14 -23.25 -21.73
C PHE A 389 -0.87 -23.29 -20.87
N ALA A 390 0.32 -23.33 -21.48
CA ALA A 390 1.58 -23.30 -20.74
C ALA A 390 1.75 -21.99 -19.94
N ALA A 391 1.46 -20.85 -20.58
CA ALA A 391 1.49 -19.54 -19.93
C ALA A 391 0.43 -19.39 -18.83
N TRP A 392 -0.79 -19.90 -19.05
CA TRP A 392 -1.86 -19.88 -18.05
C TRP A 392 -1.51 -20.73 -16.82
N LEU A 393 -0.98 -21.95 -17.03
CA LEU A 393 -0.58 -22.82 -15.93
C LEU A 393 0.57 -22.22 -15.10
N MET A 394 1.49 -21.50 -15.76
CA MET A 394 2.51 -20.71 -15.07
C MET A 394 1.88 -19.66 -14.15
N ILE A 395 0.90 -18.89 -14.63
CA ILE A 395 0.20 -17.88 -13.80
C ILE A 395 -0.47 -18.56 -12.60
N VAL A 396 -1.13 -19.71 -12.80
CA VAL A 396 -1.76 -20.49 -11.73
C VAL A 396 -0.75 -20.88 -10.66
N VAL A 397 0.41 -21.42 -11.05
CA VAL A 397 1.46 -21.80 -10.09
C VAL A 397 2.02 -20.57 -9.37
N ALA A 398 2.22 -19.47 -10.09
CA ALA A 398 2.69 -18.22 -9.50
C ALA A 398 1.76 -17.68 -8.41
N THR A 399 0.44 -17.94 -8.46
CA THR A 399 -0.48 -17.51 -7.39
C THR A 399 -0.17 -18.12 -6.02
N PHE A 400 0.49 -19.27 -5.99
CA PHE A 400 0.91 -19.93 -4.75
C PHE A 400 2.29 -19.48 -4.27
N LEU A 401 3.08 -18.87 -5.15
CA LEU A 401 4.47 -18.52 -4.90
C LEU A 401 4.71 -17.01 -4.76
N TYR A 402 3.79 -16.18 -5.23
CA TYR A 402 3.93 -14.73 -5.27
C TYR A 402 2.58 -14.01 -5.10
N ALA A 403 2.61 -12.77 -4.62
CA ALA A 403 1.43 -11.92 -4.49
C ALA A 403 1.06 -11.26 -5.82
N GLN A 404 -0.18 -11.41 -6.29
CA GLN A 404 -0.57 -10.84 -7.58
C GLN A 404 -0.75 -9.31 -7.52
N ASN A 405 -0.74 -8.68 -8.70
CA ASN A 405 -1.17 -7.31 -8.94
C ASN A 405 -2.30 -7.29 -9.99
N PHE A 406 -2.81 -6.11 -10.32
CA PHE A 406 -3.92 -5.97 -11.26
C PHE A 406 -3.64 -6.58 -12.64
N THR A 407 -2.45 -6.34 -13.19
CA THR A 407 -2.09 -6.84 -14.53
C THR A 407 -2.04 -8.37 -14.57
N LEU A 408 -1.46 -9.02 -13.56
CA LEU A 408 -1.40 -10.48 -13.47
C LEU A 408 -2.78 -11.11 -13.28
N ALA A 409 -3.64 -10.50 -12.47
CA ALA A 409 -5.04 -10.92 -12.32
C ALA A 409 -5.79 -10.83 -13.66
N PHE A 410 -5.63 -9.72 -14.39
CA PHE A 410 -6.20 -9.57 -15.73
C PHE A 410 -5.73 -10.68 -16.69
N LEU A 411 -4.42 -11.00 -16.69
CA LEU A 411 -3.86 -12.08 -17.52
C LEU A 411 -4.47 -13.44 -17.16
N PHE A 412 -4.62 -13.75 -15.86
CA PHE A 412 -5.28 -14.98 -15.43
C PHE A 412 -6.68 -15.11 -16.07
N TRP A 413 -7.50 -14.06 -16.01
CA TRP A 413 -8.86 -14.09 -16.51
C TRP A 413 -8.98 -14.12 -18.04
N ILE A 414 -8.18 -13.32 -18.77
CA ILE A 414 -8.24 -13.32 -20.24
C ILE A 414 -7.72 -14.64 -20.84
N PHE A 415 -6.65 -15.21 -20.29
CA PHE A 415 -6.17 -16.53 -20.70
C PHE A 415 -7.21 -17.61 -20.38
N SER A 416 -7.81 -17.57 -19.19
CA SER A 416 -8.90 -18.48 -18.82
C SER A 416 -10.06 -18.40 -19.81
N ALA A 417 -10.44 -17.18 -20.23
CA ALA A 417 -11.52 -16.95 -21.18
C ALA A 417 -11.23 -17.58 -22.54
N VAL A 418 -10.03 -17.34 -23.09
CA VAL A 418 -9.64 -17.88 -24.40
C VAL A 418 -9.53 -19.40 -24.35
N LEU A 419 -8.92 -19.98 -23.31
CA LEU A 419 -8.84 -21.43 -23.15
C LEU A 419 -10.22 -22.07 -23.02
N ALA A 420 -11.13 -21.43 -22.27
CA ALA A 420 -12.51 -21.88 -22.14
C ALA A 420 -13.26 -21.89 -23.49
N THR A 421 -12.91 -21.04 -24.47
CA THR A 421 -13.54 -21.09 -25.80
C THR A 421 -13.41 -22.45 -26.51
N HIS A 422 -12.38 -23.23 -26.17
CA HIS A 422 -12.03 -24.51 -26.81
C HIS A 422 -12.59 -25.74 -26.09
N VAL A 423 -13.18 -25.57 -24.91
CA VAL A 423 -13.67 -26.68 -24.07
C VAL A 423 -15.13 -26.57 -23.68
N VAL A 424 -15.72 -25.40 -23.84
CA VAL A 424 -17.13 -25.17 -23.58
C VAL A 424 -17.97 -25.74 -24.73
N ASP A 425 -19.13 -26.31 -24.39
CA ASP A 425 -20.05 -26.96 -25.33
C ASP A 425 -20.54 -26.03 -26.45
N GLU A 426 -21.05 -26.64 -27.51
CA GLU A 426 -21.68 -25.92 -28.63
C GLU A 426 -22.78 -24.97 -28.13
N ALA A 427 -22.83 -23.77 -28.71
CA ALA A 427 -23.74 -22.73 -28.26
C ALA A 427 -25.19 -23.14 -28.51
N LYS A 428 -26.03 -23.06 -27.46
CA LYS A 428 -27.47 -23.21 -27.60
C LYS A 428 -28.07 -21.86 -28.00
N VAL A 429 -28.63 -21.80 -29.21
CA VAL A 429 -29.31 -20.60 -29.71
C VAL A 429 -30.70 -20.50 -29.06
N ILE A 430 -30.90 -19.46 -28.25
CA ILE A 430 -32.19 -19.14 -27.66
C ILE A 430 -32.80 -17.99 -28.47
N VAL A 431 -33.82 -18.31 -29.26
CA VAL A 431 -34.54 -17.32 -30.08
C VAL A 431 -35.72 -16.75 -29.28
N PHE A 432 -35.58 -15.52 -28.79
CA PHE A 432 -36.61 -14.89 -27.94
C PHE A 432 -37.85 -14.47 -28.70
N SER A 433 -37.76 -14.28 -30.02
CA SER A 433 -38.91 -13.93 -30.85
C SER A 433 -40.02 -15.00 -30.85
N LYS A 434 -39.69 -16.24 -30.43
CA LYS A 434 -40.63 -17.36 -30.37
C LYS A 434 -41.37 -17.48 -29.03
N SER A 435 -40.97 -16.75 -27.99
CA SER A 435 -41.59 -16.82 -26.65
C SER A 435 -41.67 -15.45 -25.98
N PRO A 436 -42.88 -14.87 -25.80
CA PRO A 436 -43.05 -13.59 -25.12
C PRO A 436 -42.46 -13.56 -23.71
N ARG A 437 -42.54 -14.67 -22.96
CA ARG A 437 -41.96 -14.80 -21.61
C ARG A 437 -40.44 -14.72 -21.63
N ALA A 438 -39.80 -15.36 -22.61
CA ALA A 438 -38.34 -15.35 -22.76
C ALA A 438 -37.85 -13.96 -23.20
N GLY A 439 -38.57 -13.28 -24.10
CA GLY A 439 -38.28 -11.91 -24.48
C GLY A 439 -38.42 -10.91 -23.32
N LEU A 440 -39.44 -11.07 -22.48
CA LEU A 440 -39.63 -10.25 -21.28
C LEU A 440 -38.48 -10.47 -20.27
N LEU A 441 -38.15 -11.73 -19.98
CA LEU A 441 -37.05 -12.08 -19.06
C LEU A 441 -35.71 -11.53 -19.57
N ALA A 442 -35.40 -11.69 -20.86
CA ALA A 442 -34.18 -11.17 -21.47
C ALA A 442 -34.11 -9.64 -21.38
N SER A 443 -35.22 -8.95 -21.63
CA SER A 443 -35.30 -7.49 -21.50
C SER A 443 -35.13 -7.04 -20.05
N PHE A 444 -35.73 -7.75 -19.09
CA PHE A 444 -35.57 -7.47 -17.67
C PHE A 444 -34.13 -7.65 -17.21
N VAL A 445 -33.48 -8.78 -17.55
CA VAL A 445 -32.07 -9.02 -17.24
C VAL A 445 -31.18 -7.97 -17.89
N PHE A 446 -31.46 -7.57 -19.14
CA PHE A 446 -30.73 -6.51 -19.81
C PHE A 446 -30.83 -5.18 -19.05
N VAL A 447 -32.03 -4.78 -18.62
CA VAL A 447 -32.23 -3.54 -17.85
C VAL A 447 -31.48 -3.60 -16.52
N VAL A 448 -31.56 -4.70 -15.78
CA VAL A 448 -30.85 -4.88 -14.51
C VAL A 448 -29.33 -4.78 -14.72
N MET A 449 -28.80 -5.44 -15.74
CA MET A 449 -27.38 -5.38 -16.10
C MET A 449 -26.96 -3.96 -16.52
N ALA A 450 -27.77 -3.27 -17.31
CA ALA A 450 -27.50 -1.91 -17.75
C ALA A 450 -27.48 -0.92 -16.56
N VAL A 451 -28.44 -1.03 -15.64
CA VAL A 451 -28.44 -0.23 -14.40
C VAL A 451 -27.21 -0.53 -13.56
N GLY A 452 -26.87 -1.82 -13.37
CA GLY A 452 -25.66 -2.22 -12.65
C GLY A 452 -24.39 -1.61 -13.26
N MET A 453 -24.26 -1.65 -14.59
CA MET A 453 -23.12 -1.06 -15.31
C MET A 453 -23.06 0.46 -15.20
N LEU A 454 -24.20 1.14 -15.27
CA LEU A 454 -24.27 2.59 -15.10
C LEU A 454 -23.86 2.99 -13.67
N THR A 455 -24.33 2.25 -12.66
CA THR A 455 -23.92 2.44 -11.26
C THR A 455 -22.42 2.21 -11.10
N THR A 456 -21.89 1.12 -11.66
CA THR A 456 -20.46 0.82 -11.67
C THR A 456 -19.66 1.96 -12.30
N MET A 457 -20.04 2.43 -13.49
CA MET A 457 -19.39 3.55 -14.16
C MET A 457 -19.43 4.83 -13.31
N PHE A 458 -20.59 5.15 -12.72
CA PHE A 458 -20.74 6.32 -11.87
C PHE A 458 -19.82 6.27 -10.64
N VAL A 459 -19.79 5.14 -9.93
CA VAL A 459 -18.92 4.94 -8.76
C VAL A 459 -17.45 5.04 -9.15
N THR A 460 -17.05 4.39 -10.24
CA THR A 460 -15.67 4.44 -10.75
C THR A 460 -15.24 5.86 -11.14
N VAL A 461 -16.10 6.62 -11.84
CA VAL A 461 -15.81 8.01 -12.21
C VAL A 461 -15.74 8.92 -10.97
N SER A 462 -16.67 8.75 -10.02
CA SER A 462 -16.66 9.52 -8.77
C SER A 462 -15.36 9.29 -7.99
N ARG A 463 -14.96 8.02 -7.83
CA ARG A 463 -13.71 7.64 -7.17
C ARG A 463 -12.50 8.22 -7.90
N TYR A 464 -12.44 8.10 -9.22
CA TYR A 464 -11.33 8.64 -10.00
C TYR A 464 -11.17 10.16 -9.84
N ARG A 465 -12.29 10.90 -9.85
CA ARG A 465 -12.28 12.35 -9.62
C ARG A 465 -11.78 12.73 -8.22
N ALA A 466 -12.16 11.95 -7.20
CA ALA A 466 -11.67 12.17 -5.85
C ALA A 466 -10.16 11.89 -5.76
N GLU A 467 -9.66 10.84 -6.41
CA GLU A 467 -8.22 10.55 -6.46
C GLU A 467 -7.43 11.64 -7.18
N VAL A 468 -7.97 12.22 -8.26
CA VAL A 468 -7.35 13.36 -8.95
C VAL A 468 -7.30 14.59 -8.04
N ALA A 469 -8.34 14.84 -7.25
CA ALA A 469 -8.34 15.93 -6.28
C ALA A 469 -7.30 15.67 -5.17
N PHE A 470 -7.20 14.42 -4.70
CA PHE A 470 -6.20 14.01 -3.72
C PHE A 470 -4.77 14.16 -4.24
N ALA A 471 -4.51 13.73 -5.49
CA ALA A 471 -3.21 13.90 -6.13
C ALA A 471 -2.81 15.38 -6.30
N ARG A 472 -3.80 16.26 -6.53
CA ARG A 472 -3.57 17.71 -6.54
C ARG A 472 -3.23 18.27 -5.16
N ALA A 473 -3.85 17.77 -4.10
CA ALA A 473 -3.50 18.17 -2.74
C ALA A 473 -2.04 17.82 -2.41
N VAL A 474 -1.61 16.60 -2.74
CA VAL A 474 -0.21 16.18 -2.55
C VAL A 474 0.75 16.98 -3.43
N ALA A 475 0.37 17.26 -4.68
CA ALA A 475 1.18 18.10 -5.55
C ALA A 475 1.31 19.53 -4.99
N ALA A 476 0.23 20.11 -4.47
CA ALA A 476 0.23 21.44 -3.85
C ALA A 476 1.17 21.48 -2.64
N ASP A 477 1.12 20.47 -1.77
CA ASP A 477 2.01 20.31 -0.61
C ASP A 477 3.50 20.24 -1.02
N ILE A 478 3.83 19.40 -2.02
CA ILE A 478 5.21 19.28 -2.54
C ILE A 478 5.74 20.61 -3.11
N HIS A 479 4.86 21.44 -3.70
CA HIS A 479 5.25 22.73 -4.26
C HIS A 479 5.22 23.88 -3.22
N GLY A 480 4.91 23.58 -1.95
CA GLY A 480 4.81 24.57 -0.89
C GLY A 480 3.66 25.57 -1.10
N GLU A 481 2.56 25.13 -1.72
CA GLU A 481 1.32 25.92 -1.74
C GLU A 481 0.75 26.05 -0.31
N ASP A 482 -0.09 27.06 -0.12
CA ASP A 482 -0.76 27.36 1.14
C ASP A 482 -1.70 26.20 1.60
N LEU A 483 -1.76 25.97 2.91
CA LEU A 483 -2.63 24.99 3.56
C LEU A 483 -4.10 25.21 3.24
N ASP A 484 -4.53 26.44 2.93
CA ASP A 484 -5.87 26.71 2.40
C ASP A 484 -6.18 25.94 1.10
N ALA A 485 -5.23 25.94 0.15
CA ALA A 485 -5.39 25.25 -1.12
C ALA A 485 -5.42 23.73 -0.91
N ILE A 486 -4.51 23.22 -0.07
CA ILE A 486 -4.41 21.79 0.27
C ILE A 486 -5.72 21.30 0.91
N VAL A 487 -6.22 22.00 1.93
CA VAL A 487 -7.50 21.68 2.59
C VAL A 487 -8.65 21.76 1.59
N GLY A 488 -8.68 22.75 0.69
CA GLY A 488 -9.70 22.86 -0.35
C GLY A 488 -9.74 21.66 -1.31
N TYR A 489 -8.58 21.17 -1.74
CA TYR A 489 -8.50 19.97 -2.58
C TYR A 489 -8.92 18.70 -1.83
N LEU A 490 -8.53 18.55 -0.57
CA LEU A 490 -8.90 17.40 0.27
C LEU A 490 -10.39 17.40 0.61
N ASP A 491 -10.99 18.55 0.90
CA ASP A 491 -12.43 18.69 1.09
C ASP A 491 -13.19 18.33 -0.19
N HIS A 492 -12.70 18.77 -1.36
CA HIS A 492 -13.27 18.34 -2.63
C HIS A 492 -13.19 16.81 -2.81
N ALA A 493 -12.04 16.19 -2.51
CA ALA A 493 -11.88 14.74 -2.59
C ALA A 493 -12.87 14.00 -1.67
N ALA A 494 -13.00 14.43 -0.41
CA ALA A 494 -13.93 13.85 0.57
C ALA A 494 -15.40 14.05 0.15
N SER A 495 -15.75 15.21 -0.42
CA SER A 495 -17.13 15.52 -0.85
C SER A 495 -17.59 14.68 -2.04
N VAL A 496 -16.67 14.32 -2.95
CA VAL A 496 -16.92 13.50 -4.16
C VAL A 496 -16.87 12.01 -3.84
N ASN A 497 -16.07 11.59 -2.84
CA ASN A 497 -15.96 10.21 -2.40
C ASN A 497 -16.24 10.06 -0.90
N ARG A 498 -17.50 10.29 -0.52
CA ARG A 498 -18.00 10.35 0.87
C ARG A 498 -17.93 9.03 1.66
N TRP A 499 -17.43 7.97 1.02
CA TRP A 499 -17.33 6.63 1.59
C TRP A 499 -15.90 6.19 1.84
N SER A 500 -14.89 6.98 1.43
CA SER A 500 -13.50 6.67 1.71
C SER A 500 -13.07 7.26 3.05
N ASP A 501 -12.70 6.39 3.99
CA ASP A 501 -12.11 6.79 5.25
C ASP A 501 -10.80 7.54 5.05
N ILE A 502 -9.98 7.14 4.06
CA ILE A 502 -8.70 7.80 3.76
C ILE A 502 -8.89 9.28 3.41
N ALA A 503 -9.91 9.63 2.61
CA ALA A 503 -10.15 11.02 2.25
C ALA A 503 -10.45 11.89 3.48
N TYR A 504 -11.26 11.39 4.41
CA TYR A 504 -11.56 12.08 5.67
C TYR A 504 -10.38 12.08 6.64
N ARG A 505 -9.60 10.99 6.68
CA ARG A 505 -8.39 10.90 7.51
C ARG A 505 -7.37 11.94 7.07
N THR A 506 -7.02 12.00 5.79
CA THR A 506 -6.06 12.99 5.31
C THR A 506 -6.58 14.43 5.44
N LEU A 507 -7.88 14.66 5.20
CA LEU A 507 -8.50 15.97 5.46
C LEU A 507 -8.39 16.36 6.95
N GLY A 508 -8.67 15.44 7.88
CA GLY A 508 -8.55 15.69 9.31
C GLY A 508 -7.12 16.06 9.71
N ASN A 509 -6.13 15.38 9.14
CA ASN A 509 -4.71 15.71 9.38
C ASN A 509 -4.34 17.11 8.85
N ALA A 510 -4.74 17.44 7.62
CA ALA A 510 -4.49 18.76 7.04
C ALA A 510 -5.17 19.89 7.83
N LEU A 511 -6.39 19.64 8.33
CA LEU A 511 -7.10 20.58 9.20
C LEU A 511 -6.40 20.75 10.55
N LEU A 512 -5.78 19.69 11.10
CA LEU A 512 -4.99 19.78 12.33
C LEU A 512 -3.74 20.66 12.11
N HIS A 513 -2.98 20.43 11.04
CA HIS A 513 -1.81 21.26 10.70
C HIS A 513 -2.20 22.72 10.50
N LYS A 514 -3.29 22.97 9.77
CA LYS A 514 -3.82 24.32 9.59
C LYS A 514 -4.28 24.96 10.91
N THR A 515 -4.85 24.17 11.81
CA THR A 515 -5.23 24.67 13.14
C THR A 515 -3.99 25.14 13.91
N ALA A 516 -2.90 24.36 13.88
CA ALA A 516 -1.64 24.72 14.52
C ALA A 516 -1.02 25.99 13.91
N GLU A 517 -1.05 26.14 12.58
CA GLU A 517 -0.59 27.35 11.89
C GLU A 517 -1.36 28.59 12.36
N VAL A 518 -2.69 28.52 12.37
CA VAL A 518 -3.54 29.68 12.74
C VAL A 518 -3.43 30.01 14.22
N ILE A 519 -3.24 29.03 15.12
CA ILE A 519 -3.05 29.29 16.56
C ILE A 519 -1.77 30.09 16.82
N ASN A 520 -0.74 29.93 15.98
CA ASN A 520 0.52 30.66 16.12
C ASN A 520 0.45 32.10 15.60
N ASP A 521 -0.64 32.49 14.94
CA ASP A 521 -0.88 33.88 14.51
C ASP A 521 -1.55 34.68 15.64
N ALA A 522 -0.87 35.72 16.12
CA ALA A 522 -1.35 36.59 17.20
C ALA A 522 -2.65 37.33 16.86
N ASP A 523 -2.97 37.52 15.58
CA ASP A 523 -4.17 38.20 15.11
C ASP A 523 -5.30 37.23 14.71
N ALA A 524 -5.15 35.93 14.97
CA ALA A 524 -6.12 34.92 14.56
C ALA A 524 -7.50 35.09 15.23
N ASP A 525 -8.56 34.93 14.44
CA ASP A 525 -9.95 34.92 14.92
C ASP A 525 -10.24 33.66 15.76
N PRO A 526 -10.58 33.78 17.06
CA PRO A 526 -10.90 32.63 17.90
C PRO A 526 -12.13 31.82 17.46
N ASP A 527 -13.08 32.44 16.74
CA ASP A 527 -14.21 31.71 16.14
C ASP A 527 -13.73 30.84 14.97
N TYR A 528 -12.75 31.32 14.20
CA TYR A 528 -12.18 30.57 13.10
C TYR A 528 -11.37 29.36 13.59
N VAL A 529 -10.51 29.53 14.61
CA VAL A 529 -9.78 28.42 15.24
C VAL A 529 -10.74 27.34 15.76
N ARG A 530 -11.81 27.73 16.46
CA ARG A 530 -12.84 26.78 16.93
C ARG A 530 -13.54 26.06 15.78
N SER A 531 -13.75 26.72 14.64
CA SER A 531 -14.33 26.11 13.45
C SER A 531 -13.40 25.05 12.82
N LEU A 532 -12.09 25.31 12.78
CA LEU A 532 -11.08 24.38 12.27
C LEU A 532 -10.96 23.14 13.16
N ILE A 533 -10.91 23.33 14.49
CA ILE A 533 -10.94 22.24 15.47
C ILE A 533 -12.20 21.38 15.26
N GLY A 534 -13.37 22.01 15.17
CA GLY A 534 -14.63 21.31 14.91
C GLY A 534 -14.62 20.54 13.60
N ALA A 535 -14.02 21.09 12.54
CA ALA A 535 -13.89 20.42 11.25
C ALA A 535 -12.94 19.21 11.33
N ALA A 536 -11.79 19.33 12.01
CA ALA A 536 -10.83 18.26 12.21
C ALA A 536 -11.45 17.08 13.00
N ILE A 537 -12.14 17.38 14.11
CA ILE A 537 -12.85 16.39 14.93
C ILE A 537 -13.94 15.70 14.11
N ASN A 538 -14.74 16.43 13.33
CA ASN A 538 -15.78 15.84 12.49
C ASN A 538 -15.19 14.94 11.38
N ALA A 539 -14.07 15.35 10.78
CA ALA A 539 -13.39 14.56 9.76
C ALA A 539 -12.83 13.25 10.34
N SER A 540 -12.18 13.30 11.50
CA SER A 540 -11.64 12.10 12.16
C SER A 540 -12.74 11.16 12.67
N ALA A 541 -13.82 11.71 13.25
CA ALA A 541 -15.01 10.94 13.62
C ALA A 541 -15.58 10.21 12.39
N ARG A 542 -15.73 10.93 11.26
CA ARG A 542 -16.22 10.35 10.02
C ARG A 542 -15.30 9.25 9.47
N ALA A 543 -13.98 9.42 9.57
CA ALA A 543 -13.03 8.39 9.19
C ALA A 543 -13.21 7.11 10.03
N THR A 544 -13.37 7.25 11.36
CA THR A 544 -13.62 6.10 12.26
C THR A 544 -14.98 5.43 12.02
N GLU A 545 -16.02 6.17 11.65
CA GLU A 545 -17.31 5.60 11.26
C GLU A 545 -17.24 4.77 9.97
N LEU A 546 -16.46 5.24 8.99
CA LEU A 546 -16.33 4.58 7.69
C LEU A 546 -15.40 3.36 7.73
N GLY A 547 -14.35 3.42 8.55
CA GLY A 547 -13.37 2.36 8.71
C GLY A 547 -13.05 2.09 10.17
N PRO A 548 -13.98 1.51 10.95
CA PRO A 548 -13.79 1.28 12.39
C PRO A 548 -12.71 0.23 12.70
N SER A 549 -12.37 -0.63 11.73
CA SER A 549 -11.31 -1.64 11.87
C SER A 549 -9.95 -1.15 11.38
N ASN A 550 -9.84 0.09 10.89
CA ASN A 550 -8.59 0.65 10.39
C ASN A 550 -7.92 1.48 11.48
N VAL A 551 -6.82 0.94 12.02
CA VAL A 551 -6.05 1.54 13.11
C VAL A 551 -5.60 2.98 12.82
N ALA A 552 -5.31 3.32 11.55
CA ALA A 552 -4.90 4.67 11.15
C ALA A 552 -5.97 5.73 11.43
N ASN A 553 -7.26 5.35 11.41
CA ASN A 553 -8.35 6.29 11.67
C ASN A 553 -8.43 6.63 13.17
N TRP A 554 -8.19 5.64 14.03
CA TRP A 554 -8.20 5.82 15.47
C TRP A 554 -6.96 6.55 15.97
N GLU A 555 -5.81 6.28 15.37
CA GLU A 555 -4.58 7.04 15.60
C GLU A 555 -4.79 8.53 15.33
N LEU A 556 -5.21 8.91 14.12
CA LEU A 556 -5.46 10.32 13.79
C LEU A 556 -6.48 10.96 14.74
N ARG A 557 -7.54 10.23 15.08
CA ARG A 557 -8.57 10.75 16.00
C ARG A 557 -7.97 11.02 17.38
N GLY A 558 -7.13 10.10 17.87
CA GLY A 558 -6.38 10.29 19.11
C GLY A 558 -5.41 11.46 19.03
N ASP A 559 -4.71 11.64 17.91
CA ASP A 559 -3.79 12.75 17.72
C ASP A 559 -4.55 14.09 17.76
N ILE A 560 -5.61 14.25 16.97
CA ILE A 560 -6.42 15.47 16.95
C ILE A 560 -6.92 15.82 18.35
N TYR A 561 -7.47 14.86 19.09
CA TYR A 561 -7.97 15.11 20.43
C TYR A 561 -6.87 15.46 21.44
N ARG A 562 -5.70 14.79 21.35
CA ARG A 562 -4.56 15.11 22.22
C ARG A 562 -4.05 16.52 21.96
N GLU A 563 -3.89 16.91 20.70
CA GLU A 563 -3.36 18.23 20.33
C GLU A 563 -4.31 19.38 20.73
N VAL A 564 -5.63 19.16 20.70
CA VAL A 564 -6.63 20.18 21.08
C VAL A 564 -7.04 20.11 22.55
N ALA A 565 -6.45 19.20 23.34
CA ALA A 565 -6.79 19.01 24.75
C ALA A 565 -6.71 20.29 25.61
N PRO A 566 -5.75 21.21 25.40
CA PRO A 566 -5.73 22.48 26.13
C PRO A 566 -6.92 23.41 25.84
N LEU A 567 -7.61 23.20 24.71
CA LEU A 567 -8.66 24.09 24.19
C LEU A 567 -10.07 23.49 24.28
N VAL A 568 -10.18 22.17 24.40
CA VAL A 568 -11.44 21.43 24.36
C VAL A 568 -11.56 20.56 25.61
N SER A 569 -12.59 20.80 26.42
CA SER A 569 -12.90 19.99 27.59
C SER A 569 -13.10 18.51 27.23
N ASP A 570 -12.60 17.62 28.08
CA ASP A 570 -12.69 16.15 27.97
C ASP A 570 -12.05 15.56 26.69
N ALA A 571 -11.27 16.35 25.94
CA ALA A 571 -10.64 15.88 24.70
C ALA A 571 -9.57 14.82 24.95
N ASP A 572 -8.82 14.92 26.04
CA ASP A 572 -7.90 13.90 26.56
C ASP A 572 -8.59 12.54 26.76
N ASP A 573 -9.80 12.48 27.32
CA ASP A 573 -10.56 11.23 27.45
C ASP A 573 -10.90 10.61 26.09
N PHE A 574 -11.28 11.43 25.10
CA PHE A 574 -11.52 10.96 23.74
C PHE A 574 -10.22 10.50 23.06
N ALA A 575 -9.09 11.12 23.37
CA ALA A 575 -7.78 10.69 22.88
C ALA A 575 -7.40 9.32 23.45
N LEU A 576 -7.52 9.14 24.78
CA LEU A 576 -7.27 7.86 25.45
C LEU A 576 -8.12 6.73 24.84
N ALA A 577 -9.43 6.95 24.73
CA ALA A 577 -10.35 5.98 24.14
C ALA A 577 -9.97 5.63 22.69
N SER A 578 -9.47 6.60 21.92
CA SER A 578 -9.05 6.37 20.54
C SER A 578 -7.77 5.53 20.45
N TYR A 579 -6.78 5.78 21.31
CA TYR A 579 -5.56 4.97 21.36
C TYR A 579 -5.81 3.57 21.91
N GLU A 580 -6.74 3.40 22.85
CA GLU A 580 -7.18 2.07 23.30
C GLU A 580 -7.79 1.26 22.15
N GLN A 581 -8.61 1.87 21.29
CA GLN A 581 -9.09 1.22 20.08
C GLN A 581 -7.94 0.90 19.12
N ALA A 582 -6.95 1.79 18.98
CA ALA A 582 -5.79 1.54 18.14
C ALA A 582 -4.97 0.33 18.64
N ILE A 583 -4.74 0.22 19.95
CA ILE A 583 -4.08 -0.92 20.59
C ILE A 583 -4.89 -2.20 20.37
N ALA A 584 -6.22 -2.16 20.50
CA ALA A 584 -7.07 -3.34 20.28
C ALA A 584 -6.97 -3.87 18.83
N LEU A 585 -6.84 -2.97 17.86
CA LEU A 585 -6.73 -3.29 16.42
C LEU A 585 -5.31 -3.66 15.97
N ALA A 586 -4.29 -3.28 16.73
CA ALA A 586 -2.89 -3.51 16.41
C ALA A 586 -2.05 -3.76 17.69
N PRO A 587 -2.32 -4.87 18.40
CA PRO A 587 -1.82 -5.08 19.77
C PRO A 587 -0.31 -5.30 19.88
N SER A 588 0.36 -5.61 18.77
CA SER A 588 1.82 -5.79 18.74
C SER A 588 2.60 -4.54 18.36
N ASN A 589 1.93 -3.43 18.01
CA ASN A 589 2.62 -2.20 17.62
C ASN A 589 2.88 -1.30 18.85
N PRO A 590 4.16 -1.04 19.21
CA PRO A 590 4.52 -0.26 20.41
C PRO A 590 4.14 1.22 20.33
N ARG A 591 3.90 1.76 19.12
CA ARG A 591 3.64 3.20 18.89
C ARG A 591 2.37 3.69 19.58
N TYR A 592 1.33 2.88 19.63
CA TYR A 592 0.05 3.29 20.21
C TYR A 592 0.11 3.36 21.74
N HIS A 593 0.92 2.50 22.37
CA HIS A 593 1.21 2.59 23.79
C HIS A 593 1.98 3.87 24.16
N VAL A 594 2.93 4.30 23.32
CA VAL A 594 3.59 5.61 23.49
C VAL A 594 2.59 6.74 23.33
N SER A 595 1.70 6.67 22.34
CA SER A 595 0.70 7.72 22.11
C SER A 595 -0.31 7.82 23.26
N LEU A 596 -0.68 6.69 23.86
CA LEU A 596 -1.47 6.61 25.09
C LEU A 596 -0.73 7.26 26.26
N ALA A 597 0.56 6.93 26.46
CA ALA A 597 1.39 7.53 27.51
C ALA A 597 1.54 9.04 27.37
N ARG A 598 1.76 9.54 26.15
CA ARG A 598 1.80 10.98 25.86
C ARG A 598 0.51 11.68 26.29
N THR A 599 -0.63 11.04 26.08
CA THR A 599 -1.94 11.60 26.47
C THR A 599 -2.09 11.69 27.99
N TYR A 600 -1.66 10.67 28.73
CA TYR A 600 -1.58 10.74 30.19
C TYR A 600 -0.61 11.83 30.69
N LEU A 601 0.48 12.09 29.97
CA LEU A 601 1.41 13.17 30.32
C LEU A 601 0.80 14.56 30.09
N VAL A 602 -0.05 14.71 29.07
CA VAL A 602 -0.86 15.92 28.86
C VAL A 602 -1.82 16.12 30.03
N GLN A 603 -2.55 15.08 30.44
CA GLN A 603 -3.40 15.13 31.64
C GLN A 603 -2.63 15.57 32.89
N ALA A 604 -1.46 14.97 33.12
CA ALA A 604 -0.60 15.37 34.24
C ALA A 604 -0.20 16.85 34.16
N SER A 605 0.21 17.33 32.97
CA SER A 605 0.62 18.74 32.80
C SER A 605 -0.48 19.75 33.10
N GLN A 606 -1.73 19.42 32.74
CA GLN A 606 -2.88 20.30 33.01
C GLN A 606 -3.19 20.45 34.50
N LEU A 607 -2.77 19.47 35.32
CA LEU A 607 -2.96 19.47 36.77
C LEU A 607 -1.86 20.23 37.53
N GLU A 608 -0.71 20.50 36.90
CA GLU A 608 0.45 21.14 37.55
C GLU A 608 0.07 22.52 38.16
N ALA A 609 -0.66 23.35 37.41
CA ALA A 609 -1.12 24.65 37.90
C ALA A 609 -2.12 24.56 39.08
N LEU A 610 -2.89 23.48 39.17
CA LEU A 610 -3.82 23.26 40.30
C LEU A 610 -3.08 22.78 41.55
N ILE A 611 -2.00 22.02 41.38
CA ILE A 611 -1.13 21.56 42.47
C ILE A 611 -0.41 22.75 43.12
N GLU A 612 0.01 23.73 42.33
CA GLU A 612 0.65 24.96 42.81
C GLU A 612 -0.35 25.99 43.38
N GLY A 613 -1.65 25.68 43.33
CA GLY A 613 -2.72 26.55 43.81
C GLY A 613 -2.73 26.74 45.34
N ASN A 614 -3.43 27.79 45.78
CA ASN A 614 -3.53 28.12 47.21
C ASN A 614 -4.54 27.26 47.99
N ASP A 615 -5.42 26.52 47.32
CA ASP A 615 -6.44 25.66 47.95
C ASP A 615 -5.88 24.26 48.19
N ALA A 616 -5.66 23.91 49.45
CA ALA A 616 -5.00 22.67 49.84
C ALA A 616 -5.80 21.41 49.48
N ASP A 617 -7.14 21.47 49.48
CA ASP A 617 -7.98 20.32 49.15
C ASP A 617 -7.92 20.09 47.62
N VAL A 618 -8.06 21.15 46.84
CA VAL A 618 -7.93 21.10 45.36
C VAL A 618 -6.53 20.65 44.95
N ALA A 619 -5.49 21.17 45.59
CA ALA A 619 -4.11 20.80 45.31
C ALA A 619 -3.83 19.32 45.65
N SER A 620 -4.39 18.80 46.75
CA SER A 620 -4.27 17.39 47.13
C SER A 620 -4.99 16.46 46.15
N ASP A 621 -6.19 16.83 45.71
CA ASP A 621 -6.95 16.06 44.72
C ASP A 621 -6.26 16.08 43.35
N ALA A 622 -5.80 17.26 42.91
CA ALA A 622 -5.02 17.42 41.67
C ALA A 622 -3.71 16.62 41.72
N LYS A 623 -3.01 16.61 42.87
CA LYS A 623 -1.80 15.81 43.06
C LYS A 623 -2.07 14.31 42.95
N THR A 624 -3.17 13.83 43.52
CA THR A 624 -3.57 12.42 43.42
C THR A 624 -3.85 12.02 41.97
N GLN A 625 -4.54 12.88 41.21
CA GLN A 625 -4.82 12.64 39.79
C GLN A 625 -3.54 12.71 38.94
N TYR A 626 -2.63 13.65 39.24
CA TYR A 626 -1.33 13.76 38.60
C TYR A 626 -0.50 12.49 38.80
N ASP A 627 -0.39 12.00 40.03
CA ASP A 627 0.38 10.79 40.34
C ASP A 627 -0.22 9.56 39.65
N ALA A 628 -1.55 9.48 39.56
CA ALA A 628 -2.24 8.43 38.81
C ALA A 628 -1.95 8.51 37.31
N ALA A 629 -2.02 9.69 36.70
CA ALA A 629 -1.74 9.89 35.27
C ALA A 629 -0.28 9.56 34.93
N VAL A 630 0.68 10.03 35.74
CA VAL A 630 2.11 9.70 35.59
C VAL A 630 2.36 8.19 35.73
N ALA A 631 1.67 7.52 36.66
CA ALA A 631 1.76 6.06 36.80
C ALA A 631 1.19 5.31 35.58
N GLN A 632 0.06 5.76 35.02
CA GLN A 632 -0.49 5.18 33.79
C GLN A 632 0.41 5.40 32.57
N ALA A 633 1.03 6.58 32.46
CA ALA A 633 2.04 6.84 31.44
C ALA A 633 3.22 5.86 31.56
N ALA A 634 3.74 5.64 32.77
CA ALA A 634 4.82 4.68 33.02
C ALA A 634 4.42 3.25 32.59
N LEU A 635 3.21 2.81 32.93
CA LEU A 635 2.71 1.48 32.55
C LEU A 635 2.64 1.32 31.03
N ALA A 636 2.03 2.28 30.34
CA ALA A 636 1.91 2.25 28.88
C ALA A 636 3.29 2.24 28.20
N LEU A 637 4.27 3.01 28.70
CA LEU A 637 5.63 3.00 28.15
C LEU A 637 6.35 1.68 28.39
N ASN A 638 6.16 1.05 29.55
CA ASN A 638 6.69 -0.27 29.82
C ASN A 638 6.07 -1.34 28.90
N ASP A 639 4.77 -1.24 28.59
CA ASP A 639 4.13 -2.10 27.59
C ASP A 639 4.75 -1.90 26.19
N ALA A 640 5.00 -0.64 25.79
CA ALA A 640 5.68 -0.34 24.54
C ALA A 640 7.10 -0.95 24.48
N ILE A 641 7.86 -0.84 25.58
CA ILE A 641 9.22 -1.41 25.71
C ILE A 641 9.17 -2.95 25.73
N ALA A 642 8.14 -3.55 26.33
CA ALA A 642 7.94 -5.00 26.29
C ALA A 642 7.69 -5.51 24.87
N LEU A 643 7.01 -4.72 24.02
CA LEU A 643 6.82 -5.01 22.60
C LEU A 643 8.08 -4.74 21.77
N LYS A 644 8.84 -3.69 22.10
CA LYS A 644 10.07 -3.29 21.42
C LYS A 644 11.05 -2.61 22.40
N SER A 645 12.04 -3.36 22.85
CA SER A 645 12.94 -2.93 23.93
C SER A 645 13.86 -1.76 23.58
N ASP A 646 14.13 -1.56 22.28
CA ASP A 646 14.97 -0.50 21.72
C ASP A 646 14.13 0.65 21.14
N TYR A 647 12.85 0.77 21.50
CA TYR A 647 12.00 1.81 20.95
C TYR A 647 12.34 3.19 21.55
N ALA A 648 13.13 3.96 20.81
CA ALA A 648 13.66 5.27 21.25
C ALA A 648 12.57 6.20 21.80
N SER A 649 11.41 6.28 21.13
CA SER A 649 10.30 7.14 21.58
C SER A 649 9.76 6.71 22.95
N ALA A 650 9.62 5.40 23.21
CA ALA A 650 9.16 4.92 24.52
C ALA A 650 10.21 5.17 25.62
N LEU A 651 11.49 4.94 25.33
CA LEU A 651 12.59 5.20 26.27
C LEU A 651 12.73 6.70 26.60
N TYR A 652 12.53 7.57 25.60
CA TYR A 652 12.53 9.02 25.78
C TYR A 652 11.43 9.48 26.74
N TYR A 653 10.18 9.08 26.48
CA TYR A 653 9.07 9.45 27.37
C TYR A 653 9.15 8.76 28.73
N LEU A 654 9.77 7.57 28.82
CA LEU A 654 10.00 6.91 30.10
C LEU A 654 11.00 7.69 30.95
N ALA A 655 12.07 8.21 30.34
CA ALA A 655 13.02 9.08 31.03
C ALA A 655 12.33 10.33 31.60
N PHE A 656 11.43 10.94 30.83
CA PHE A 656 10.63 12.09 31.28
C PHE A 656 9.69 11.73 32.44
N VAL A 657 9.04 10.57 32.39
CA VAL A 657 8.20 10.06 33.48
C VAL A 657 9.03 9.79 34.75
N GLN A 658 10.18 9.13 34.61
CA GLN A 658 11.11 8.85 35.71
C GLN A 658 11.64 10.14 36.35
N GLU A 659 11.95 11.14 35.53
CA GLU A 659 12.33 12.47 36.01
C GLU A 659 11.20 13.13 36.83
N ARG A 660 9.96 13.12 36.34
CA ARG A 660 8.78 13.61 37.07
C ARG A 660 8.51 12.86 38.38
N GLN A 661 8.96 11.62 38.48
CA GLN A 661 8.90 10.80 39.71
C GLN A 661 10.08 11.03 40.66
N GLY A 662 11.12 11.74 40.21
CA GLY A 662 12.36 11.98 40.97
C GLY A 662 13.42 10.89 40.81
N ASP A 663 13.18 9.87 39.98
CA ASP A 663 14.06 8.74 39.73
C ASP A 663 15.15 9.08 38.69
N LEU A 664 15.96 10.10 38.99
CA LEU A 664 16.97 10.66 38.07
C LEU A 664 17.99 9.62 37.56
N ALA A 665 18.31 8.60 38.34
CA ALA A 665 19.25 7.56 37.91
C ALA A 665 18.69 6.71 36.76
N ASP A 666 17.42 6.33 36.86
CA ASP A 666 16.76 5.53 35.83
C ASP A 666 16.44 6.39 34.60
N ALA A 667 16.07 7.66 34.81
CA ALA A 667 15.88 8.63 33.72
C ALA A 667 17.14 8.78 32.85
N ILE A 668 18.30 8.92 33.49
CA ILE A 668 19.59 8.97 32.80
C ILE A 668 19.85 7.68 32.04
N GLN A 669 19.62 6.51 32.65
CA GLN A 669 19.83 5.23 31.98
C GLN A 669 18.96 5.09 30.72
N SER A 670 17.67 5.43 30.82
CA SER A 670 16.73 5.41 29.70
C SER A 670 17.19 6.35 28.57
N MET A 671 17.61 7.57 28.91
CA MET A 671 18.06 8.56 27.92
C MET A 671 19.43 8.20 27.31
N GLU A 672 20.33 7.54 28.06
CA GLU A 672 21.57 6.97 27.52
C GLU A 672 21.31 5.88 26.47
N LEU A 673 20.23 5.10 26.61
CA LEU A 673 19.81 4.13 25.60
C LEU A 673 19.27 4.82 24.34
N VAL A 674 18.49 5.91 24.48
CA VAL A 674 18.03 6.72 23.34
C VAL A 674 19.23 7.29 22.56
N ARG A 675 20.22 7.82 23.28
CA ARG A 675 21.46 8.34 22.70
C ARG A 675 22.23 7.29 21.91
N ALA A 676 22.19 6.03 22.34
CA ALA A 676 22.90 4.95 21.66
C ALA A 676 22.36 4.67 20.25
N SER A 677 21.06 4.87 20.01
CA SER A 677 20.46 4.77 18.67
C SER A 677 20.49 6.10 17.90
N ASN A 678 20.50 7.24 18.60
CA ASN A 678 20.49 8.58 18.00
C ASN A 678 21.66 9.45 18.50
N PRO A 679 22.93 9.15 18.12
CA PRO A 679 24.10 9.81 18.69
C PRO A 679 24.27 11.28 18.29
N SER A 680 23.57 11.73 17.24
CA SER A 680 23.62 13.10 16.70
C SER A 680 22.39 13.92 17.06
N ASP A 681 21.54 13.45 17.97
CA ASP A 681 20.36 14.18 18.42
C ASP A 681 20.74 15.17 19.53
N VAL A 682 20.69 16.46 19.22
CA VAL A 682 20.98 17.54 20.18
C VAL A 682 19.99 17.54 21.34
N GLY A 683 18.72 17.25 21.09
CA GLY A 683 17.70 17.19 22.12
C GLY A 683 18.05 16.15 23.18
N VAL A 684 18.49 14.97 22.76
CA VAL A 684 18.92 13.90 23.67
C VAL A 684 20.15 14.31 24.48
N SER A 685 21.16 14.91 23.85
CA SER A 685 22.33 15.42 24.58
C SER A 685 21.96 16.51 25.58
N MET A 686 21.04 17.40 25.22
CA MET A 686 20.54 18.43 26.13
C MET A 686 19.78 17.86 27.31
N GLN A 687 18.88 16.90 27.08
CA GLN A 687 18.15 16.28 28.18
C GLN A 687 19.08 15.51 29.12
N LEU A 688 20.08 14.79 28.59
CA LEU A 688 21.09 14.16 29.43
C LEU A 688 21.90 15.17 30.24
N ALA A 689 22.29 16.29 29.63
CA ALA A 689 23.00 17.35 30.34
C ALA A 689 22.17 17.87 31.53
N LEU A 690 20.89 18.16 31.31
CA LEU A 690 19.97 18.62 32.36
C LEU A 690 19.79 17.57 33.45
N LEU A 691 19.61 16.30 33.09
CA LEU A 691 19.49 15.20 34.06
C LEU A 691 20.77 15.03 34.89
N TYR A 692 21.95 15.12 34.27
CA TYR A 692 23.23 15.08 34.98
C TYR A 692 23.43 16.29 35.89
N LEU A 693 23.04 17.49 35.46
CA LEU A 693 23.06 18.69 36.30
C LEU A 693 22.18 18.53 37.54
N ARG A 694 20.94 18.05 37.38
CA ARG A 694 20.01 17.77 38.48
C ARG A 694 20.56 16.70 39.44
N GLN A 695 21.38 15.77 38.94
CA GLN A 695 22.06 14.76 39.74
C GLN A 695 23.42 15.24 40.32
N GLY A 696 23.84 16.48 40.05
CA GLY A 696 25.11 17.06 40.50
C GLY A 696 26.36 16.49 39.81
N LYS A 697 26.21 15.88 38.63
CA LYS A 697 27.30 15.28 37.84
C LYS A 697 27.80 16.25 36.76
N ASN A 698 28.32 17.40 37.18
CA ASN A 698 28.73 18.51 36.30
C ASN A 698 29.69 18.11 35.17
N ASN A 699 30.67 17.23 35.44
CA ASN A 699 31.60 16.75 34.40
C ASN A 699 30.89 16.00 33.25
N LEU A 700 29.87 15.19 33.56
CA LEU A 700 29.10 14.47 32.54
C LEU A 700 28.16 15.42 31.81
N ALA A 701 27.52 16.35 32.52
CA ALA A 701 26.70 17.38 31.91
C ALA A 701 27.49 18.22 30.90
N LYS A 702 28.69 18.69 31.30
CA LYS A 702 29.62 19.43 30.44
C LYS A 702 29.94 18.67 29.16
N SER A 703 30.27 17.38 29.26
CA SER A 703 30.56 16.55 28.09
C SER A 703 29.37 16.43 27.13
N GLU A 704 28.14 16.39 27.63
CA GLU A 704 26.94 16.35 26.80
C GLU A 704 26.62 17.71 26.17
N LEU A 705 26.83 18.81 26.89
CA LEU A 705 26.69 20.17 26.34
C LEU A 705 27.72 20.44 25.24
N GLU A 706 28.98 20.05 25.45
CA GLU A 706 30.03 20.13 24.43
C GLU A 706 29.68 19.30 23.19
N ARG A 707 29.02 18.15 23.36
CA ARG A 707 28.51 17.37 22.23
C ARG A 707 27.37 18.10 21.52
N ALA A 708 26.41 18.64 22.25
CA ALA A 708 25.32 19.43 21.67
C ALA A 708 25.87 20.60 20.82
N ILE A 709 26.88 21.31 21.33
CA ILE A 709 27.60 22.38 20.63
C ILE A 709 28.34 21.85 19.40
N ALA A 710 28.96 20.67 19.48
CA ALA A 710 29.64 20.07 18.33
C ALA A 710 28.67 19.69 17.20
N ILE A 711 27.42 19.34 17.53
CA ILE A 711 26.38 19.00 16.55
C ILE A 711 25.72 20.27 16.00
N VAL A 712 25.29 21.18 16.88
CA VAL A 712 24.66 22.47 16.54
C VAL A 712 25.46 23.61 17.21
N PRO A 713 26.43 24.21 16.50
CA PRO A 713 27.33 25.23 17.06
C PRO A 713 26.65 26.54 17.50
N ASN A 714 25.41 26.78 17.06
CA ASN A 714 24.61 27.96 17.37
C ASN A 714 23.46 27.64 18.36
N TYR A 715 23.53 26.53 19.09
CA TYR A 715 22.50 26.18 20.06
C TYR A 715 22.71 26.95 21.37
N ALA A 716 22.02 28.08 21.54
CA ALA A 716 22.30 29.05 22.59
C ALA A 716 22.12 28.46 23.98
N ASN A 717 21.09 27.62 24.16
CA ASN A 717 20.84 26.94 25.43
C ASN A 717 22.01 26.05 25.88
N ALA A 718 22.75 25.39 24.99
CA ALA A 718 23.91 24.59 25.41
C ALA A 718 25.02 25.46 26.00
N TYR A 719 25.33 26.61 25.39
CA TYR A 719 26.32 27.55 25.95
C TYR A 719 25.84 28.18 27.25
N TRP A 720 24.53 28.43 27.37
CA TRP A 720 23.92 28.97 28.58
C TRP A 720 24.10 28.05 29.79
N TYR A 721 23.81 26.75 29.64
CA TYR A 721 24.06 25.77 30.70
C TYR A 721 25.55 25.51 30.91
N LEU A 722 26.37 25.55 29.87
CA LEU A 722 27.82 25.39 29.98
C LEU A 722 28.44 26.53 30.79
N ALA A 723 28.01 27.77 30.54
CA ALA A 723 28.42 28.92 31.34
C ALA A 723 28.11 28.72 32.82
N SER A 724 26.90 28.27 33.15
CA SER A 724 26.52 27.99 34.54
C SER A 724 27.42 26.92 35.19
N ILE A 725 27.84 25.88 34.47
CA ILE A 725 28.78 24.88 34.99
C ILE A 725 30.15 25.51 35.22
N LEU A 726 30.65 26.30 34.26
CA LEU A 726 31.96 26.94 34.36
C LEU A 726 32.02 27.94 35.52
N GLU A 727 30.93 28.67 35.76
CA GLU A 727 30.82 29.54 36.94
C GLU A 727 30.89 28.76 38.26
N GLN A 728 30.24 27.59 38.35
CA GLN A 728 30.33 26.70 39.52
C GLN A 728 31.72 26.07 39.69
N GLU A 729 32.49 25.96 38.61
CA GLU A 729 33.88 25.47 38.59
C GLU A 729 34.92 26.58 38.84
N ASP A 730 34.48 27.81 39.16
CA ASP A 730 35.31 29.02 39.31
C ASP A 730 36.07 29.44 38.02
N ASP A 731 35.68 28.92 36.84
CA ASP A 731 36.21 29.30 35.52
C ASP A 731 35.41 30.48 34.94
N PHE A 732 35.56 31.64 35.55
CA PHE A 732 34.82 32.85 35.17
C PHE A 732 35.17 33.37 33.77
N ASP A 733 36.41 33.15 33.31
CA ASP A 733 36.84 33.53 31.97
C ASP A 733 36.14 32.65 30.91
N GLY A 734 36.08 31.34 31.13
CA GLY A 734 35.34 30.42 30.26
C GLY A 734 33.83 30.69 30.27
N ALA A 735 33.26 30.94 31.45
CA ALA A 735 31.84 31.29 31.58
C ALA A 735 31.48 32.58 30.83
N LEU A 736 32.33 33.61 30.91
CA LEU A 736 32.14 34.85 30.16
C LEU A 736 32.19 34.64 28.65
N GLU A 737 33.08 33.78 28.15
CA GLU A 737 33.15 33.49 26.71
C GLU A 737 31.91 32.72 26.24
N ALA A 738 31.44 31.73 27.01
CA ALA A 738 30.19 31.03 26.71
C ALA A 738 28.99 31.99 26.70
N LEU A 739 28.85 32.85 27.72
CA LEU A 739 27.79 33.87 27.77
C LEU A 739 27.89 34.89 26.63
N ARG A 740 29.09 35.20 26.14
CA ARG A 740 29.29 36.07 24.99
C ARG A 740 28.67 35.47 23.73
N VAL A 741 28.85 34.17 23.49
CA VAL A 741 28.19 33.45 22.39
C VAL A 741 26.68 33.48 22.56
N VAL A 742 26.18 33.23 23.77
CA VAL A 742 24.74 33.31 24.07
C VAL A 742 24.17 34.69 23.74
N ALA A 743 24.88 35.77 24.11
CA ALA A 743 24.49 37.14 23.82
C ALA A 743 24.59 37.49 22.33
N GLU A 744 25.53 36.91 21.58
CA GLU A 744 25.61 37.04 20.12
C GLU A 744 24.42 36.38 19.42
N LEU A 745 24.00 35.21 19.92
CA LEU A 745 22.84 34.46 19.42
C LEU A 745 21.51 35.09 19.84
N ASN A 746 21.48 35.80 20.99
CA ASN A 746 20.30 36.43 21.56
C ASN A 746 20.59 37.88 22.01
N PRO A 747 20.80 38.81 21.06
CA PRO A 747 21.29 40.16 21.35
C PRO A 747 20.34 40.99 22.23
N ASP A 748 19.04 40.71 22.17
CA ASP A 748 18.00 41.45 22.91
C ASP A 748 17.61 40.78 24.24
N ASN A 749 18.23 39.64 24.59
CA ASN A 749 17.88 38.92 25.81
C ASN A 749 18.50 39.59 27.05
N THR A 750 17.68 40.32 27.81
CA THR A 750 18.11 41.06 29.00
C THR A 750 18.61 40.16 30.12
N THR A 751 18.15 38.90 30.21
CA THR A 751 18.60 37.95 31.21
C THR A 751 20.07 37.60 31.02
N VAL A 752 20.48 37.39 29.77
CA VAL A 752 21.87 37.10 29.42
C VAL A 752 22.77 38.29 29.71
N GLN A 753 22.35 39.51 29.35
CA GLN A 753 23.14 40.73 29.62
C GLN A 753 23.31 40.98 31.13
N ASN A 754 22.21 40.87 31.89
CA ASN A 754 22.25 41.01 33.35
C ASN A 754 23.18 39.96 33.98
N ARG A 755 23.17 38.74 33.45
CA ARG A 755 24.04 37.66 33.93
C ARG A 755 25.52 37.97 33.70
N ILE A 756 25.88 38.43 32.50
CA ILE A 756 27.24 38.87 32.18
C ILE A 756 27.71 39.99 33.13
N ASP A 757 26.86 40.98 33.37
CA ASP A 757 27.20 42.12 34.24
C ASP A 757 27.37 41.72 35.71
N GLN A 758 26.54 40.79 36.20
CA GLN A 758 26.68 40.21 37.54
C GLN A 758 27.99 39.43 37.68
N LEU A 759 28.32 38.59 36.69
CA LEU A 759 29.54 37.79 36.71
C LEU A 759 30.80 38.67 36.71
N LYS A 760 30.81 39.75 35.91
CA LYS A 760 31.89 40.77 35.92
C LYS A 760 32.05 41.49 37.26
N GLN A 761 30.97 41.60 38.04
CA GLN A 761 30.98 42.19 39.39
C GLN A 761 31.35 41.17 40.48
N GLY A 762 31.64 39.92 40.11
CA GLY A 762 32.00 38.83 41.02
C GLY A 762 30.80 38.17 41.70
N ALA A 763 29.58 38.36 41.19
CA ALA A 763 28.38 37.71 41.69
C ALA A 763 28.17 36.36 41.00
N VAL A 764 28.39 35.27 41.73
CA VAL A 764 28.19 33.88 41.28
C VAL A 764 26.76 33.43 41.61
N ASN A 765 26.14 32.63 40.73
CA ASN A 765 24.87 31.95 41.02
C ASN A 765 25.06 30.44 40.82
N ASP A 766 24.77 29.70 41.89
CA ASP A 766 24.93 28.25 41.92
C ASP A 766 23.67 27.50 41.45
N ALA A 767 22.58 28.22 41.16
CA ALA A 767 21.37 27.61 40.64
C ALA A 767 21.52 27.25 39.15
N ILE A 768 20.97 26.09 38.78
CA ILE A 768 20.77 25.72 37.36
C ILE A 768 19.83 26.79 36.76
N PRO A 769 20.25 27.53 35.73
CA PRO A 769 19.44 28.61 35.20
C PRO A 769 18.25 28.06 34.41
N GLU A 770 17.18 28.84 34.33
CA GLU A 770 16.08 28.54 33.40
C GLU A 770 16.58 28.64 31.95
N PRO A 771 16.02 27.85 31.02
CA PRO A 771 16.35 27.95 29.61
C PRO A 771 16.05 29.34 29.07
N ILE A 772 16.84 29.79 28.11
CA ILE A 772 16.64 31.07 27.44
C ILE A 772 15.74 30.88 26.21
N GLU A 773 14.78 31.79 26.04
CA GLU A 773 14.00 31.90 24.80
C GLU A 773 14.92 32.38 23.68
N GLU A 774 14.97 31.61 22.58
CA GLU A 774 15.78 31.93 21.41
C GLU A 774 15.05 32.93 20.50
N THR A 775 15.71 34.04 20.15
CA THR A 775 15.13 35.16 19.37
C THR A 775 15.09 34.91 17.85
N SER A 776 15.52 33.75 17.37
CA SER A 776 15.47 33.37 15.95
C SER A 776 14.46 32.26 15.71
N GLY A 777 13.43 32.55 14.90
CA GLY A 777 12.40 31.61 14.45
C GLY A 777 12.87 30.47 13.53
N ASP A 778 14.13 30.05 13.62
CA ASP A 778 14.74 28.97 12.81
C ASP A 778 15.19 27.74 13.65
N VAL A 779 14.92 27.73 14.95
CA VAL A 779 14.99 26.50 15.75
C VAL A 779 13.63 26.37 16.43
N ALA A 780 12.74 25.61 15.80
CA ALA A 780 11.42 25.30 16.33
C ALA A 780 11.52 24.92 17.81
N ASN A 781 10.61 25.48 18.62
CA ASN A 781 10.38 25.18 20.02
C ASN A 781 10.81 23.76 20.37
N GLY A 782 11.75 23.63 21.34
CA GLY A 782 12.30 22.37 21.84
C GLY A 782 11.30 21.42 22.52
N GLU A 783 10.02 21.49 22.21
CA GLU A 783 9.21 20.28 22.09
C GLU A 783 9.57 19.60 20.76
N ILE A 784 10.71 18.90 20.77
CA ILE A 784 10.98 17.92 19.73
C ILE A 784 9.84 16.90 19.82
N GLN A 785 8.84 17.03 18.96
CA GLN A 785 7.90 15.96 18.74
C GLN A 785 8.72 14.78 18.19
N PRO A 786 8.74 13.62 18.86
CA PRO A 786 9.36 12.43 18.29
C PRO A 786 8.63 11.94 17.01
N SER A 787 7.63 12.69 16.49
CA SER A 787 7.05 12.48 15.17
C SER A 787 8.06 12.69 14.04
N GLU A 788 9.15 13.44 14.23
CA GLU A 788 10.24 13.51 13.22
C GLU A 788 11.05 12.21 13.11
N ILE A 789 10.82 11.22 14.00
CA ILE A 789 11.47 9.91 13.94
C ILE A 789 10.69 8.94 13.03
N VAL A 790 9.45 9.25 12.62
CA VAL A 790 8.67 8.38 11.73
C VAL A 790 7.73 9.19 10.83
N THR A 791 8.20 9.55 9.64
CA THR A 791 7.37 9.61 8.43
C THR A 791 8.03 8.68 7.39
N PRO A 792 7.23 8.01 6.53
CA PRO A 792 7.65 6.82 5.78
C PRO A 792 8.91 6.96 4.93
#